data_AF-A0A8H5GWC0-F1
#
_entry.id   AF-A0A8H5GWC0-F1
#
_cell.length_a   1.000
_cell.length_b   1.000
_cell.length_c   1.000
_cell.angle_alpha   90.00
_cell.angle_beta   90.00
_cell.angle_gamma   90.00
#
_symmetry.space_group_name_H-M   'P 1'
#
loop_
_entity.id
_entity.type
_entity.pdbx_description
1 polymer ?
#
loop_
_entity_poly.entity_id
_entity_poly.type
_entity_poly.pdbx_seq_one_letter_code
_entity_poly.pdbx_strand_id
1 'polypeptide(L)'
;MTLLTTMSDYMPLPIELIEEIINYVVEMTIEYPLWIDTLTVASRRDLLSCALSCSAFFRPSMKILWCTTEFFSLLKLLPGLEVQDGFYILGGKLDEAALERFDIYSSMVKTLVYLGPQGGVIPIPVDKSVFTSLALLRPRPLLSLTHVYTYTSPVTFFEKMMVSPVLEYASFKFCRSEDIIPFLSVVKDDAPTFRSLTLENYHGRLDLASVSQLQNLQVFDLDVRLTAIEKGPVSHPRSLKQLDLQEVIYDPSNVLAVLRIYRDSDVESFSLEGDLDGEGFKTIFSMVSSQWSRSMTTLSLDLYMLIEPEMGTSDLEFLDVIRPLHSLYNVELFTATWSGPSLDAIYLTDTVVSSLCNGWRNLIHFVIRSHRMNVNITLASLKTLSGANCLSLKRVSIPFDVVHVPSVDHEVCNNTSLPSDSSHQLEFLTLIAGGKSDLDDFVDSGFSISLAYHLDTFFPFLKDVHIMTRGGEERVKEVMDIIRRRQDARRRERSYLTNAKRAMPRRGLTSSFNHHHYVLSAAIPSSVHSCEEAAHNHTSRFSEMSSSVTILPTELVDEIFSYSFNVPDRVEALTRQSRRDFALVHGAVNTSLISLLKLLPGFGFVLCKKGRKYVGDYRITGLLNDDSLQSFDLYASTVKRLIMSEDYKVHPSVYTALASLRPRPLPSLIRLRCGSELFTFKMMFMISPCLQSAVFEWADDGHLMKSLSLVKEESPLLHSLVITRAAGELSLELNNIAQLRNLRVFDLSVRKLVIEIREGRPFNPSTLKQLVLREALYDWEDIIKVVDLYRTSGLQAFSLEGGMPREKWELIFGVLSAQQSNTLTKLSLDLDIRHLAADDGVPTVRIDTLSDFLRPLYRLNNLQMLCFSFNSTDAGEWHDTCITDTVISDICHVWPNLVNLEMLSHRIDSRPTLVSLQTLSTCCPRLKQVSLPFDISNLPSIGHDEHNTPTSPPNTSHQLESMIVVADSYQYRDLLANGSASLAYHLDATFPHLKDVSIKVPGGKVEVWHKVLEVIRLRQDARVQAALGN
;
A
#
# COMPACT_ATOMS: atom_id res chain seq x y z
N MET A 1 13.56 7.86 -27.03
CA MET A 1 13.13 8.90 -27.99
C MET A 1 14.00 10.14 -27.94
N THR A 2 14.02 10.95 -26.88
CA THR A 2 14.82 12.19 -26.78
C THR A 2 16.29 12.02 -27.19
N LEU A 3 16.92 10.90 -26.81
CA LEU A 3 18.28 10.56 -27.22
C LEU A 3 18.43 10.38 -28.74
N LEU A 4 17.44 9.75 -29.41
CA LEU A 4 17.43 9.52 -30.86
C LEU A 4 17.18 10.81 -31.65
N THR A 5 16.26 11.67 -31.21
CA THR A 5 16.07 13.01 -31.80
C THR A 5 17.31 13.87 -31.64
N THR A 6 17.93 13.84 -30.45
CA THR A 6 19.22 14.53 -30.25
C THR A 6 20.30 13.93 -31.16
N MET A 7 20.37 12.60 -31.30
CA MET A 7 21.38 11.96 -32.15
C MET A 7 21.18 12.22 -33.65
N SER A 8 19.94 12.33 -34.16
CA SER A 8 19.72 12.66 -35.58
C SER A 8 20.23 14.05 -35.96
N ASP A 9 20.23 14.99 -35.01
CA ASP A 9 20.74 16.35 -35.22
C ASP A 9 22.28 16.41 -35.26
N TYR A 10 22.98 15.39 -34.74
CA TYR A 10 24.45 15.33 -34.68
C TYR A 10 25.10 14.22 -35.53
N MET A 11 24.37 13.18 -35.92
CA MET A 11 24.84 12.13 -36.84
C MET A 11 23.68 11.54 -37.68
N PRO A 12 23.82 11.45 -39.02
CA PRO A 12 22.89 10.68 -39.85
C PRO A 12 23.10 9.17 -39.62
N LEU A 13 22.25 8.57 -38.80
CA LEU A 13 22.15 7.11 -38.69
C LEU A 13 21.47 6.53 -39.95
N PRO A 14 21.85 5.32 -40.42
CA PRO A 14 21.12 4.62 -41.47
C PRO A 14 19.66 4.41 -41.07
N ILE A 15 18.73 4.55 -42.03
CA ILE A 15 17.29 4.38 -41.79
C ILE A 15 16.99 2.97 -41.27
N GLU A 16 17.71 1.98 -41.78
CA GLU A 16 17.60 0.57 -41.42
C GLU A 16 17.91 0.33 -39.93
N LEU A 17 18.90 1.04 -39.37
CA LEU A 17 19.28 0.93 -37.96
C LEU A 17 18.29 1.69 -37.07
N ILE A 18 17.71 2.80 -37.55
CA ILE A 18 16.61 3.48 -36.85
C ILE A 18 15.39 2.57 -36.81
N GLU A 19 15.04 1.91 -37.92
CA GLU A 19 13.95 0.94 -37.97
C GLU A 19 14.21 -0.27 -37.07
N GLU A 20 15.42 -0.82 -37.04
CA GLU A 20 15.80 -1.93 -36.15
C GLU A 20 15.68 -1.55 -34.67
N ILE A 21 16.25 -0.40 -34.26
CA ILE A 21 16.17 0.08 -32.87
C ILE A 21 14.71 0.33 -32.46
N ILE A 22 13.89 0.91 -33.34
CA ILE A 22 12.47 1.14 -33.01
C ILE A 22 11.69 -0.17 -33.00
N ASN A 23 11.92 -1.09 -33.93
CA ASN A 23 11.27 -2.41 -33.91
C ASN A 23 11.60 -3.17 -32.63
N TYR A 24 12.86 -3.16 -32.17
CA TYR A 24 13.27 -3.75 -30.90
C TYR A 24 12.57 -3.09 -29.70
N VAL A 25 12.50 -1.74 -29.66
CA VAL A 25 11.75 -1.02 -28.61
C VAL A 25 10.26 -1.36 -28.66
N VAL A 26 9.67 -1.47 -29.85
CA VAL A 26 8.27 -1.84 -30.05
C VAL A 26 8.00 -3.28 -29.58
N GLU A 27 8.88 -4.22 -29.90
CA GLU A 27 8.76 -5.62 -29.46
C GLU A 27 8.89 -5.75 -27.95
N MET A 28 9.91 -5.13 -27.33
CA MET A 28 10.03 -5.05 -25.87
C MET A 28 8.82 -4.40 -25.20
N THR A 29 8.21 -3.39 -25.84
CA THR A 29 7.02 -2.70 -25.30
C THR A 29 5.76 -3.56 -25.42
N ILE A 30 5.67 -4.41 -26.44
CA ILE A 30 4.54 -5.33 -26.66
C ILE A 30 4.60 -6.55 -25.72
N GLU A 31 5.80 -7.08 -25.43
CA GLU A 31 5.96 -8.23 -24.52
C GLU A 31 5.65 -7.90 -23.04
N TYR A 32 5.68 -6.63 -22.65
CA TYR A 32 5.41 -6.19 -21.27
C TYR A 32 4.29 -5.12 -21.19
N PRO A 33 3.00 -5.48 -21.38
CA PRO A 33 1.89 -4.54 -21.47
C PRO A 33 1.77 -3.58 -20.28
N LEU A 34 2.10 -4.05 -19.07
CA LEU A 34 2.09 -3.28 -17.81
C LEU A 34 2.93 -2.00 -17.85
N TRP A 35 3.91 -1.89 -18.76
CA TRP A 35 4.73 -0.68 -18.88
C TRP A 35 4.04 0.41 -19.70
N ILE A 36 3.07 0.07 -20.58
CA ILE A 36 2.43 1.05 -21.47
C ILE A 36 1.48 1.99 -20.71
N ASP A 37 0.83 1.49 -19.65
CA ASP A 37 -0.01 2.30 -18.76
C ASP A 37 0.79 3.39 -18.01
N THR A 38 2.12 3.27 -17.99
CA THR A 38 3.02 4.28 -17.41
C THR A 38 3.47 5.37 -18.40
N LEU A 39 3.02 5.34 -19.67
CA LEU A 39 3.32 6.39 -20.64
C LEU A 39 2.69 7.73 -20.25
N THR A 40 3.50 8.56 -19.59
CA THR A 40 3.12 9.92 -19.18
C THR A 40 2.57 10.74 -20.35
N VAL A 41 1.75 11.76 -20.04
CA VAL A 41 1.22 12.72 -21.02
C VAL A 41 2.33 13.36 -21.86
N ALA A 42 3.52 13.61 -21.27
CA ALA A 42 4.69 14.08 -21.99
C ALA A 42 5.19 13.05 -23.03
N SER A 43 5.34 11.78 -22.64
CA SER A 43 5.77 10.69 -23.53
C SER A 43 4.83 10.51 -24.74
N ARG A 44 3.50 10.62 -24.53
CA ARG A 44 2.53 10.55 -25.64
C ARG A 44 2.64 11.78 -26.58
N ARG A 45 2.88 12.97 -26.04
CA ARG A 45 3.11 14.19 -26.83
C ARG A 45 4.40 14.11 -27.65
N ASP A 46 5.47 13.55 -27.08
CA ASP A 46 6.76 13.39 -27.77
C ASP A 46 6.64 12.37 -28.91
N LEU A 47 5.98 11.23 -28.69
CA LEU A 47 5.70 10.25 -29.73
C LEU A 47 4.83 10.82 -30.86
N LEU A 48 3.82 11.63 -30.53
CA LEU A 48 2.99 12.31 -31.55
C LEU A 48 3.80 13.34 -32.33
N SER A 49 4.68 14.09 -31.66
CA SER A 49 5.58 15.04 -32.29
C SER A 49 6.58 14.33 -33.22
N CYS A 50 7.11 13.17 -32.80
CA CYS A 50 7.94 12.31 -33.65
C CYS A 50 7.16 11.83 -34.89
N ALA A 51 5.93 11.33 -34.70
CA ALA A 51 5.07 10.86 -35.79
C ALA A 51 4.80 11.96 -36.84
N LEU A 52 4.55 13.19 -36.38
CA LEU A 52 4.27 14.35 -37.24
C LEU A 52 5.54 14.96 -37.87
N SER A 53 6.73 14.69 -37.33
CA SER A 53 7.99 15.28 -37.81
C SER A 53 8.54 14.63 -39.10
N CYS A 54 8.33 13.32 -39.30
CA CYS A 54 8.90 12.59 -40.43
C CYS A 54 8.13 11.28 -40.72
N SER A 55 7.96 10.95 -42.00
CA SER A 55 7.27 9.73 -42.44
C SER A 55 7.91 8.42 -41.96
N ALA A 56 9.24 8.40 -41.75
CA ALA A 56 9.94 7.24 -41.18
C ALA A 56 9.53 6.98 -39.71
N PHE A 57 9.35 8.05 -38.91
CA PHE A 57 8.88 7.93 -37.53
C PHE A 57 7.36 7.78 -37.42
N PHE A 58 6.58 8.12 -38.46
CA PHE A 58 5.12 8.05 -38.45
C PHE A 58 4.62 6.64 -38.10
N ARG A 59 4.91 5.62 -38.92
CA ARG A 59 4.34 4.28 -38.71
C ARG A 59 4.75 3.64 -37.36
N PRO A 60 6.03 3.69 -36.92
CA PRO A 60 6.40 3.12 -35.64
C PRO A 60 5.86 3.90 -34.44
N SER A 61 5.91 5.23 -34.46
CA SER A 61 5.40 6.06 -33.35
C SER A 61 3.88 5.93 -33.22
N MET A 62 3.16 5.89 -34.34
CA MET A 62 1.71 5.64 -34.34
C MET A 62 1.38 4.23 -33.87
N LYS A 63 2.17 3.21 -34.24
CA LYS A 63 2.00 1.84 -33.68
C LYS A 63 2.10 1.85 -32.15
N ILE A 64 3.07 2.56 -31.56
CA ILE A 64 3.18 2.68 -30.08
C ILE A 64 1.99 3.47 -29.49
N LEU A 65 1.65 4.63 -30.07
CA LEU A 65 0.56 5.50 -29.59
C LEU A 65 -0.82 4.84 -29.58
N TRP A 66 -1.08 3.98 -30.56
CA TRP A 66 -2.34 3.27 -30.73
C TRP A 66 -2.33 1.84 -30.16
N CYS A 67 -1.15 1.28 -29.83
CA CYS A 67 -1.02 -0.06 -29.23
C CYS A 67 -1.92 -0.22 -28.00
N THR A 68 -1.88 0.76 -27.11
CA THR A 68 -2.80 0.91 -25.97
C THR A 68 -3.57 2.22 -26.12
N THR A 69 -4.87 2.11 -26.38
CA THR A 69 -5.77 3.26 -26.56
C THR A 69 -7.10 3.05 -25.87
N GLU A 70 -7.72 4.16 -25.50
CA GLU A 70 -9.15 4.20 -25.24
C GLU A 70 -9.93 3.93 -26.52
N PHE A 71 -10.97 3.09 -26.43
CA PHE A 71 -11.83 2.78 -27.56
C PHE A 71 -12.50 4.03 -28.16
N PHE A 72 -12.89 4.97 -27.32
CA PHE A 72 -13.51 6.22 -27.76
C PHE A 72 -12.59 7.08 -28.65
N SER A 73 -11.26 6.98 -28.47
CA SER A 73 -10.30 7.66 -29.36
C SER A 73 -10.31 7.09 -30.78
N LEU A 74 -10.65 5.80 -30.94
CA LEU A 74 -10.79 5.17 -32.26
C LEU A 74 -12.12 5.56 -32.93
N LEU A 75 -13.22 5.65 -32.17
CA LEU A 75 -14.51 6.08 -32.71
C LEU A 75 -14.47 7.49 -33.31
N LYS A 76 -13.67 8.41 -32.74
CA LYS A 76 -13.48 9.78 -33.26
C LYS A 76 -12.91 9.85 -34.70
N LEU A 77 -12.42 8.74 -35.24
CA LEU A 77 -11.96 8.65 -36.63
C LEU A 77 -13.12 8.54 -37.64
N LEU A 78 -14.33 8.21 -37.15
CA LEU A 78 -15.53 8.04 -37.96
C LEU A 78 -16.22 9.41 -38.19
N PRO A 79 -16.34 9.89 -39.45
CA PRO A 79 -17.11 11.08 -39.75
C PRO A 79 -18.59 10.82 -39.42
N GLY A 80 -19.27 11.82 -38.87
CA GLY A 80 -20.65 11.70 -38.45
C GLY A 80 -20.85 11.08 -37.07
N LEU A 81 -19.79 10.75 -36.31
CA LEU A 81 -19.94 10.49 -34.89
C LEU A 81 -20.31 11.80 -34.17
N GLU A 82 -21.57 11.91 -33.74
CA GLU A 82 -22.15 13.12 -33.15
C GLU A 82 -22.88 12.82 -31.84
N VAL A 83 -23.01 13.82 -30.96
CA VAL A 83 -23.74 13.65 -29.69
C VAL A 83 -25.20 13.99 -29.92
N GLN A 84 -26.08 12.99 -29.84
CA GLN A 84 -27.53 13.18 -29.81
C GLN A 84 -28.10 12.61 -28.51
N ASP A 85 -29.00 13.35 -27.86
CA ASP A 85 -29.71 12.95 -26.65
C ASP A 85 -28.81 12.47 -25.48
N GLY A 86 -27.55 12.94 -25.47
CA GLY A 86 -26.56 12.56 -24.45
C GLY A 86 -25.86 11.23 -24.72
N PHE A 87 -25.90 10.73 -25.95
CA PHE A 87 -25.15 9.57 -26.45
C PHE A 87 -24.37 9.94 -27.72
N TYR A 88 -23.22 9.31 -27.95
CA TYR A 88 -22.62 9.31 -29.29
C TYR A 88 -23.40 8.39 -30.21
N ILE A 89 -24.00 8.95 -31.25
CA ILE A 89 -24.60 8.23 -32.37
C ILE A 89 -23.72 8.37 -33.62
N LEU A 90 -23.99 7.55 -34.63
CA LEU A 90 -23.31 7.59 -35.92
C LEU A 90 -24.29 8.14 -36.96
N GLY A 91 -24.31 9.46 -37.10
CA GLY A 91 -25.12 10.18 -38.07
C GLY A 91 -24.53 10.14 -39.48
N GLY A 92 -25.40 10.16 -40.49
CA GLY A 92 -25.00 10.26 -41.90
C GLY A 92 -24.44 8.96 -42.49
N LYS A 93 -23.85 9.09 -43.69
CA LYS A 93 -23.30 7.97 -44.46
C LYS A 93 -21.79 7.90 -44.26
N LEU A 94 -21.29 6.84 -43.64
CA LEU A 94 -19.86 6.52 -43.65
C LEU A 94 -19.38 6.29 -45.08
N ASP A 95 -18.30 6.97 -45.45
CA ASP A 95 -17.58 6.71 -46.69
C ASP A 95 -16.55 5.58 -46.50
N GLU A 96 -16.18 4.94 -47.61
CA GLU A 96 -15.24 3.83 -47.61
C GLU A 96 -13.85 4.26 -47.12
N ALA A 97 -13.45 5.51 -47.39
CA ALA A 97 -12.21 6.11 -46.94
C ALA A 97 -12.13 6.34 -45.41
N ALA A 98 -13.25 6.60 -44.73
CA ALA A 98 -13.28 6.60 -43.27
C ALA A 98 -13.18 5.20 -42.68
N LEU A 99 -13.86 4.21 -43.28
CA LEU A 99 -13.76 2.82 -42.84
C LEU A 99 -12.34 2.27 -43.03
N GLU A 100 -11.67 2.58 -44.15
CA GLU A 100 -10.27 2.22 -44.38
C GLU A 100 -9.32 2.89 -43.37
N ARG A 101 -9.52 4.19 -43.07
CA ARG A 101 -8.74 4.86 -42.00
C ARG A 101 -8.97 4.22 -40.64
N PHE A 102 -10.22 3.93 -40.30
CA PHE A 102 -10.58 3.27 -39.04
C PHE A 102 -9.84 1.92 -38.93
N ASP A 103 -9.80 1.11 -39.99
CA ASP A 103 -9.06 -0.16 -40.04
C ASP A 103 -7.56 -0.03 -39.82
N ILE A 104 -6.95 0.97 -40.46
CA ILE A 104 -5.52 1.20 -40.36
C ILE A 104 -5.14 1.45 -38.90
N TYR A 105 -5.91 2.26 -38.18
CA TYR A 105 -5.67 2.51 -36.75
C TYR A 105 -6.14 1.35 -35.86
N SER A 106 -7.26 0.70 -36.19
CA SER A 106 -7.83 -0.40 -35.39
C SER A 106 -6.93 -1.65 -35.38
N SER A 107 -6.21 -1.90 -36.47
CA SER A 107 -5.24 -2.99 -36.60
C SER A 107 -3.97 -2.76 -35.75
N MET A 108 -3.67 -1.51 -35.38
CA MET A 108 -2.57 -1.15 -34.48
C MET A 108 -2.93 -1.36 -33.00
N VAL A 109 -4.21 -1.35 -32.65
CA VAL A 109 -4.66 -1.56 -31.26
C VAL A 109 -4.45 -3.03 -30.86
N LYS A 110 -3.68 -3.22 -29.80
CA LYS A 110 -3.46 -4.54 -29.15
C LYS A 110 -4.11 -4.63 -27.80
N THR A 111 -4.13 -3.52 -27.08
CA THR A 111 -4.70 -3.38 -25.75
C THR A 111 -5.79 -2.32 -25.79
N LEU A 112 -7.04 -2.73 -25.54
CA LEU A 112 -8.14 -1.79 -25.38
C LEU A 112 -8.28 -1.44 -23.90
N VAL A 113 -8.20 -0.16 -23.56
CA VAL A 113 -8.51 0.31 -22.19
C VAL A 113 -9.85 1.03 -22.22
N TYR A 114 -10.84 0.50 -21.51
CA TYR A 114 -12.10 1.20 -21.27
C TYR A 114 -12.09 1.76 -19.85
N LEU A 115 -11.54 2.96 -19.71
CA LEU A 115 -11.74 3.76 -18.50
C LEU A 115 -13.21 4.17 -18.45
N GLY A 116 -13.94 3.61 -17.49
CA GLY A 116 -15.30 4.04 -17.18
C GLY A 116 -15.34 5.46 -16.62
N PRO A 117 -16.52 5.94 -16.16
CA PRO A 117 -16.69 7.24 -15.48
C PRO A 117 -15.89 7.44 -14.17
N GLN A 118 -14.97 6.53 -13.83
CA GLN A 118 -14.05 6.53 -12.70
C GLN A 118 -12.96 7.61 -12.85
N GLY A 119 -13.35 8.89 -12.86
CA GLY A 119 -12.41 10.01 -13.03
C GLY A 119 -13.01 11.42 -13.00
N GLY A 120 -14.29 11.58 -12.66
CA GLY A 120 -14.97 12.89 -12.62
C GLY A 120 -15.38 13.46 -14.00
N VAL A 121 -14.76 12.99 -15.09
CA VAL A 121 -15.26 13.19 -16.44
C VAL A 121 -15.94 11.91 -16.89
N ILE A 122 -17.27 11.89 -16.87
CA ILE A 122 -18.06 10.78 -17.41
C ILE A 122 -17.96 10.85 -18.93
N PRO A 123 -17.33 9.89 -19.63
CA PRO A 123 -17.39 9.86 -21.08
C PRO A 123 -18.84 9.70 -21.50
N ILE A 124 -19.31 10.57 -22.39
CA ILE A 124 -20.65 10.48 -22.99
C ILE A 124 -20.80 9.06 -23.56
N PRO A 125 -21.83 8.29 -23.15
CA PRO A 125 -22.00 6.90 -23.57
C PRO A 125 -22.17 6.80 -25.08
N VAL A 126 -21.69 5.71 -25.68
CA VAL A 126 -21.88 5.44 -27.10
C VAL A 126 -23.16 4.62 -27.28
N ASP A 127 -24.03 5.04 -28.20
CA ASP A 127 -25.29 4.34 -28.46
C ASP A 127 -25.08 2.98 -29.16
N LYS A 128 -25.95 2.01 -28.86
CA LYS A 128 -25.87 0.66 -29.43
C LYS A 128 -26.02 0.63 -30.96
N SER A 129 -26.63 1.66 -31.55
CA SER A 129 -26.75 1.79 -33.01
C SER A 129 -25.41 2.05 -33.69
N VAL A 130 -24.44 2.73 -33.04
CA VAL A 130 -23.07 2.91 -33.57
C VAL A 130 -22.43 1.55 -33.80
N PHE A 131 -22.57 0.68 -32.80
CA PHE A 131 -22.05 -0.68 -32.84
C PHE A 131 -22.76 -1.52 -33.89
N THR A 132 -24.09 -1.58 -33.84
CA THR A 132 -24.88 -2.30 -34.85
C THR A 132 -24.54 -1.86 -36.28
N SER A 133 -24.39 -0.55 -36.51
CA SER A 133 -24.06 0.01 -37.83
C SER A 133 -22.65 -0.39 -38.29
N LEU A 134 -21.65 -0.24 -37.42
CA LEU A 134 -20.29 -0.68 -37.73
C LEU A 134 -20.23 -2.20 -37.95
N ALA A 135 -20.99 -3.00 -37.21
CA ALA A 135 -21.04 -4.46 -37.39
C ALA A 135 -21.59 -4.86 -38.77
N LEU A 136 -22.67 -4.20 -39.19
CA LEU A 136 -23.28 -4.42 -40.50
C LEU A 136 -22.37 -3.95 -41.66
N LEU A 137 -21.58 -2.90 -41.44
CA LEU A 137 -20.62 -2.39 -42.42
C LEU A 137 -19.31 -3.18 -42.46
N ARG A 138 -19.01 -3.99 -41.43
CA ARG A 138 -17.72 -4.64 -41.22
C ARG A 138 -17.86 -6.16 -40.99
N PRO A 139 -17.74 -6.99 -42.04
CA PRO A 139 -17.79 -8.45 -41.91
C PRO A 139 -16.50 -9.07 -41.31
N ARG A 140 -15.64 -8.25 -40.71
CA ARG A 140 -14.41 -8.66 -40.01
C ARG A 140 -14.43 -8.07 -38.60
N PRO A 141 -13.86 -8.75 -37.59
CA PRO A 141 -13.67 -8.18 -36.26
C PRO A 141 -13.03 -6.80 -36.35
N LEU A 142 -13.57 -5.81 -35.63
CA LEU A 142 -13.12 -4.42 -35.80
C LEU A 142 -11.64 -4.22 -35.47
N LEU A 143 -11.17 -4.88 -34.41
CA LEU A 143 -9.85 -4.68 -33.85
C LEU A 143 -9.03 -5.96 -33.90
N SER A 144 -7.70 -5.82 -34.02
CA SER A 144 -6.75 -6.94 -33.89
C SER A 144 -6.24 -7.09 -32.45
N LEU A 145 -7.17 -7.05 -31.48
CA LEU A 145 -6.88 -7.11 -30.04
C LEU A 145 -6.25 -8.43 -29.63
N THR A 146 -5.33 -8.33 -28.68
CA THR A 146 -4.84 -9.44 -27.87
C THR A 146 -5.24 -9.28 -26.40
N HIS A 147 -5.41 -8.04 -25.92
CA HIS A 147 -5.74 -7.72 -24.52
C HIS A 147 -6.91 -6.72 -24.41
N VAL A 148 -7.76 -6.90 -23.41
CA VAL A 148 -8.84 -5.98 -23.03
C VAL A 148 -8.74 -5.67 -21.54
N TYR A 149 -8.80 -4.39 -21.17
CA TYR A 149 -8.91 -3.93 -19.78
C TYR A 149 -10.09 -2.96 -19.69
N THR A 150 -11.01 -3.20 -18.76
CA THR A 150 -12.23 -2.38 -18.61
C THR A 150 -12.44 -2.05 -17.14
N TYR A 151 -12.80 -0.80 -16.81
CA TYR A 151 -12.97 -0.32 -15.43
C TYR A 151 -14.42 -0.21 -14.96
N THR A 152 -15.37 -0.42 -15.87
CA THR A 152 -16.82 -0.50 -15.61
C THR A 152 -17.44 -1.26 -16.78
N SER A 153 -18.65 -1.81 -16.60
CA SER A 153 -19.39 -2.46 -17.69
C SER A 153 -19.36 -1.69 -19.01
N PRO A 154 -18.90 -2.34 -20.09
CA PRO A 154 -19.13 -1.90 -21.46
C PRO A 154 -20.20 -2.74 -22.17
N VAL A 155 -20.76 -3.79 -21.57
CA VAL A 155 -21.04 -5.06 -22.29
C VAL A 155 -21.98 -5.01 -23.48
N THR A 156 -22.90 -4.05 -23.51
CA THR A 156 -23.72 -3.81 -24.71
C THR A 156 -22.91 -3.49 -25.99
N PHE A 157 -21.59 -3.33 -25.83
CA PHE A 157 -20.55 -3.19 -26.85
C PHE A 157 -20.02 -4.51 -27.43
N PHE A 158 -19.94 -5.58 -26.63
CA PHE A 158 -19.18 -6.77 -26.97
C PHE A 158 -19.95 -7.83 -27.76
N GLU A 159 -21.29 -7.76 -27.83
CA GLU A 159 -22.19 -8.81 -28.32
C GLU A 159 -22.01 -9.30 -29.79
N LYS A 160 -21.07 -8.73 -30.58
CA LYS A 160 -20.72 -9.23 -31.94
C LYS A 160 -19.48 -8.64 -32.64
N MET A 161 -18.87 -7.58 -32.13
CA MET A 161 -18.04 -6.70 -32.97
C MET A 161 -16.53 -6.75 -32.76
N MET A 162 -16.13 -7.08 -31.54
CA MET A 162 -14.86 -6.66 -30.96
C MET A 162 -14.00 -7.82 -30.50
N VAL A 163 -14.58 -9.02 -30.45
CA VAL A 163 -13.89 -10.25 -30.07
C VAL A 163 -13.02 -10.68 -31.25
N SER A 164 -11.79 -10.20 -31.20
CA SER A 164 -10.70 -10.63 -32.07
C SER A 164 -10.49 -12.15 -31.91
N PRO A 165 -10.32 -12.93 -33.00
CA PRO A 165 -9.98 -14.34 -32.91
C PRO A 165 -8.57 -14.59 -32.37
N VAL A 166 -7.80 -13.51 -32.12
CA VAL A 166 -6.52 -13.52 -31.41
C VAL A 166 -6.59 -12.83 -30.03
N LEU A 167 -7.79 -12.66 -29.46
CA LEU A 167 -7.96 -12.20 -28.07
C LEU A 167 -7.43 -13.28 -27.12
N GLU A 168 -6.50 -12.93 -26.23
CA GLU A 168 -5.88 -13.86 -25.29
C GLU A 168 -6.19 -13.53 -23.83
N TYR A 169 -6.36 -12.24 -23.50
CA TYR A 169 -6.56 -11.74 -22.13
C TYR A 169 -7.72 -10.74 -22.04
N ALA A 170 -8.53 -10.83 -20.98
CA ALA A 170 -9.46 -9.77 -20.59
C ALA A 170 -9.51 -9.54 -19.07
N SER A 171 -9.48 -8.27 -18.65
CA SER A 171 -9.70 -7.81 -17.28
C SER A 171 -10.92 -6.89 -17.20
N PHE A 172 -11.77 -7.12 -16.22
CA PHE A 172 -12.95 -6.30 -15.93
C PHE A 172 -12.98 -5.90 -14.46
N LYS A 173 -12.89 -4.60 -14.17
CA LYS A 173 -13.09 -4.04 -12.83
C LYS A 173 -14.52 -3.50 -12.69
N PHE A 174 -15.11 -3.63 -11.51
CA PHE A 174 -16.43 -3.08 -11.15
C PHE A 174 -17.57 -3.45 -12.13
N CYS A 175 -17.57 -4.70 -12.60
CA CYS A 175 -18.54 -5.23 -13.56
C CYS A 175 -19.65 -6.06 -12.88
N ARG A 176 -20.82 -6.19 -13.53
CA ARG A 176 -21.96 -6.96 -13.00
C ARG A 176 -22.24 -8.21 -13.84
N SER A 177 -23.17 -9.03 -13.34
CA SER A 177 -23.60 -10.27 -14.01
C SER A 177 -24.34 -10.08 -15.32
N GLU A 178 -25.18 -9.04 -15.40
CA GLU A 178 -25.83 -8.60 -16.63
C GLU A 178 -24.82 -8.22 -17.73
N ASP A 179 -23.57 -7.98 -17.34
CA ASP A 179 -22.49 -7.60 -18.22
C ASP A 179 -21.62 -8.82 -18.61
N ILE A 180 -21.09 -9.57 -17.65
CA ILE A 180 -20.10 -10.60 -18.01
C ILE A 180 -20.70 -11.73 -18.85
N ILE A 181 -21.99 -12.06 -18.69
CA ILE A 181 -22.63 -13.20 -19.39
C ILE A 181 -22.64 -13.03 -20.93
N PRO A 182 -23.13 -11.92 -21.52
CA PRO A 182 -23.04 -11.74 -22.97
C PRO A 182 -21.60 -11.75 -23.51
N PHE A 183 -20.64 -11.16 -22.80
CA PHE A 183 -19.22 -11.21 -23.20
C PHE A 183 -18.69 -12.66 -23.28
N LEU A 184 -18.93 -13.47 -22.24
CA LEU A 184 -18.51 -14.87 -22.22
C LEU A 184 -19.12 -15.66 -23.39
N SER A 185 -20.38 -15.39 -23.74
CA SER A 185 -21.05 -16.07 -24.85
C SER A 185 -20.39 -15.80 -26.21
N VAL A 186 -19.89 -14.58 -26.44
CA VAL A 186 -19.17 -14.22 -27.69
C VAL A 186 -17.74 -14.76 -27.67
N VAL A 187 -17.01 -14.60 -26.57
CA VAL A 187 -15.61 -15.07 -26.45
C VAL A 187 -15.50 -16.57 -26.69
N LYS A 188 -16.44 -17.35 -26.18
CA LYS A 188 -16.55 -18.79 -26.41
C LYS A 188 -16.55 -19.18 -27.89
N ASP A 189 -17.35 -18.48 -28.70
CA ASP A 189 -17.58 -18.85 -30.09
C ASP A 189 -16.59 -18.15 -31.05
N ASP A 190 -16.15 -16.91 -30.75
CA ASP A 190 -15.35 -16.07 -31.63
C ASP A 190 -13.85 -15.91 -31.25
N ALA A 191 -13.44 -16.19 -30.00
CA ALA A 191 -12.05 -16.07 -29.54
C ALA A 191 -11.43 -17.41 -29.08
N PRO A 192 -11.06 -18.30 -30.02
CA PRO A 192 -10.45 -19.59 -29.68
C PRO A 192 -9.09 -19.47 -28.97
N THR A 193 -8.40 -18.33 -29.05
CA THR A 193 -7.12 -18.09 -28.36
C THR A 193 -7.27 -17.60 -26.92
N PHE A 194 -8.49 -17.44 -26.40
CA PHE A 194 -8.72 -16.83 -25.10
C PHE A 194 -8.19 -17.70 -23.94
N ARG A 195 -7.22 -17.17 -23.18
CA ARG A 195 -6.48 -17.90 -22.14
C ARG A 195 -6.65 -17.35 -20.73
N SER A 196 -6.99 -16.07 -20.57
CA SER A 196 -7.01 -15.45 -19.25
C SER A 196 -8.16 -14.46 -19.08
N LEU A 197 -8.89 -14.63 -17.98
CA LEU A 197 -9.98 -13.76 -17.55
C LEU A 197 -9.73 -13.34 -16.10
N THR A 198 -9.62 -12.04 -15.87
CA THR A 198 -9.59 -11.42 -14.54
C THR A 198 -10.88 -10.63 -14.33
N LEU A 199 -11.58 -10.88 -13.21
CA LEU A 199 -12.76 -10.14 -12.78
C LEU A 199 -12.47 -9.51 -11.42
N GLU A 200 -12.21 -8.20 -11.39
CA GLU A 200 -11.93 -7.44 -10.17
C GLU A 200 -13.19 -6.70 -9.68
N ASN A 201 -13.38 -6.67 -8.35
CA ASN A 201 -14.50 -6.00 -7.68
C ASN A 201 -15.86 -6.34 -8.35
N TYR A 202 -16.06 -7.61 -8.72
CA TYR A 202 -17.27 -8.02 -9.44
C TYR A 202 -18.51 -7.99 -8.53
N HIS A 203 -19.65 -7.57 -9.09
CA HIS A 203 -20.89 -7.33 -8.36
C HIS A 203 -22.09 -7.98 -9.07
N GLY A 204 -22.35 -9.26 -8.79
CA GLY A 204 -23.56 -9.93 -9.28
C GLY A 204 -23.51 -11.46 -9.20
N ARG A 205 -24.43 -12.10 -9.92
CA ARG A 205 -24.49 -13.56 -10.07
C ARG A 205 -23.63 -14.03 -11.23
N LEU A 206 -22.45 -14.57 -10.97
CA LEU A 206 -21.62 -15.13 -12.04
C LEU A 206 -22.19 -16.46 -12.54
N ASP A 207 -22.63 -16.50 -13.80
CA ASP A 207 -22.92 -17.78 -14.47
C ASP A 207 -21.60 -18.45 -14.88
N LEU A 208 -21.10 -19.25 -13.95
CA LEU A 208 -19.92 -20.09 -14.15
C LEU A 208 -20.14 -21.19 -15.20
N ALA A 209 -21.38 -21.52 -15.56
CA ALA A 209 -21.64 -22.43 -16.68
C ALA A 209 -21.30 -21.79 -18.04
N SER A 210 -21.33 -20.45 -18.14
CA SER A 210 -20.80 -19.71 -19.29
C SER A 210 -19.27 -19.65 -19.29
N VAL A 211 -18.63 -19.43 -18.12
CA VAL A 211 -17.16 -19.46 -18.00
C VAL A 211 -16.58 -20.83 -18.36
N SER A 212 -17.25 -21.91 -17.95
CA SER A 212 -16.78 -23.27 -18.19
C SER A 212 -16.85 -23.74 -19.65
N GLN A 213 -17.51 -22.98 -20.53
CA GLN A 213 -17.55 -23.25 -21.97
C GLN A 213 -16.30 -22.73 -22.70
N LEU A 214 -15.45 -21.94 -22.04
CA LEU A 214 -14.21 -21.39 -22.59
C LEU A 214 -13.10 -22.45 -22.66
N GLN A 215 -13.06 -23.19 -23.77
CA GLN A 215 -12.24 -24.41 -23.94
C GLN A 215 -10.71 -24.22 -23.81
N ASN A 216 -10.21 -22.99 -23.93
CA ASN A 216 -8.78 -22.66 -23.87
C ASN A 216 -8.42 -21.74 -22.69
N LEU A 217 -9.36 -21.47 -21.78
CA LEU A 217 -9.10 -20.70 -20.56
C LEU A 217 -8.09 -21.45 -19.69
N GLN A 218 -6.96 -20.80 -19.40
CA GLN A 218 -5.83 -21.32 -18.60
C GLN A 218 -5.77 -20.67 -17.22
N VAL A 219 -6.07 -19.37 -17.15
CA VAL A 219 -6.06 -18.57 -15.91
C VAL A 219 -7.43 -17.95 -15.71
N PHE A 220 -8.04 -18.21 -14.55
CA PHE A 220 -9.23 -17.51 -14.11
C PHE A 220 -8.96 -16.88 -12.74
N ASP A 221 -9.10 -15.56 -12.69
CA ASP A 221 -8.76 -14.72 -11.55
C ASP A 221 -10.01 -13.87 -11.20
N LEU A 222 -10.39 -13.88 -9.93
CA LEU A 222 -11.73 -13.52 -9.49
C LEU A 222 -11.69 -12.88 -8.09
N ASP A 223 -11.63 -11.56 -8.07
CA ASP A 223 -11.69 -10.67 -6.89
C ASP A 223 -13.14 -10.15 -6.71
N VAL A 224 -13.81 -10.51 -5.60
CA VAL A 224 -15.29 -10.39 -5.55
C VAL A 224 -15.95 -10.22 -4.19
N ARG A 225 -16.91 -9.31 -4.18
CA ARG A 225 -18.01 -9.25 -3.20
C ARG A 225 -19.25 -9.99 -3.72
N LEU A 226 -19.20 -11.33 -3.71
CA LEU A 226 -20.26 -12.18 -4.26
C LEU A 226 -21.55 -12.11 -3.42
N THR A 227 -22.68 -11.85 -4.07
CA THR A 227 -24.00 -11.84 -3.41
C THR A 227 -24.79 -13.14 -3.60
N ALA A 228 -24.55 -13.90 -4.68
CA ALA A 228 -25.07 -15.26 -4.89
C ALA A 228 -24.45 -15.92 -6.14
N ILE A 229 -24.35 -17.25 -6.18
CA ILE A 229 -24.07 -18.03 -7.40
C ILE A 229 -25.25 -18.96 -7.73
N GLU A 230 -25.63 -19.00 -9.01
CA GLU A 230 -26.68 -19.90 -9.52
C GLU A 230 -26.13 -21.30 -9.84
N LYS A 231 -26.88 -22.33 -9.43
CA LYS A 231 -26.51 -23.74 -9.55
C LYS A 231 -27.04 -24.33 -10.87
N GLY A 232 -26.37 -24.01 -11.98
CA GLY A 232 -26.61 -24.65 -13.28
C GLY A 232 -26.03 -26.08 -13.37
N PRO A 233 -26.49 -26.91 -14.32
CA PRO A 233 -25.79 -28.13 -14.72
C PRO A 233 -24.59 -27.75 -15.60
N VAL A 234 -23.36 -28.03 -15.15
CA VAL A 234 -22.15 -27.45 -15.76
C VAL A 234 -21.25 -28.50 -16.40
N SER A 235 -20.80 -28.23 -17.63
CA SER A 235 -19.75 -28.99 -18.30
C SER A 235 -18.36 -28.50 -17.85
N HIS A 236 -17.48 -29.42 -17.47
CA HIS A 236 -16.19 -29.09 -16.87
C HIS A 236 -15.14 -28.62 -17.92
N PRO A 237 -14.43 -27.51 -17.69
CA PRO A 237 -13.40 -27.01 -18.61
C PRO A 237 -12.08 -27.73 -18.32
N ARG A 238 -11.59 -28.51 -19.27
CA ARG A 238 -10.38 -29.34 -19.07
C ARG A 238 -9.06 -28.56 -19.13
N SER A 239 -9.09 -27.28 -19.54
CA SER A 239 -7.90 -26.47 -19.82
C SER A 239 -7.41 -25.60 -18.65
N LEU A 240 -8.22 -25.43 -17.59
CA LEU A 240 -7.92 -24.48 -16.53
C LEU A 240 -6.72 -24.98 -15.70
N LYS A 241 -5.64 -24.20 -15.72
CA LYS A 241 -4.39 -24.48 -15.00
C LYS A 241 -4.28 -23.69 -13.69
N GLN A 242 -4.79 -22.46 -13.65
CA GLN A 242 -4.73 -21.58 -12.50
C GLN A 242 -6.11 -21.01 -12.16
N LEU A 243 -6.47 -21.10 -10.88
CA LEU A 243 -7.65 -20.46 -10.30
C LEU A 243 -7.21 -19.60 -9.11
N ASP A 244 -7.48 -18.29 -9.17
CA ASP A 244 -7.23 -17.34 -8.07
C ASP A 244 -8.57 -16.74 -7.62
N LEU A 245 -8.77 -16.64 -6.30
CA LEU A 245 -10.00 -16.17 -5.67
C LEU A 245 -9.62 -15.16 -4.57
N GLN A 246 -9.95 -13.88 -4.74
CA GLN A 246 -9.52 -12.79 -3.84
C GLN A 246 -10.72 -12.04 -3.22
N GLU A 247 -10.50 -11.39 -2.07
CA GLU A 247 -11.51 -10.71 -1.22
C GLU A 247 -12.83 -11.50 -1.04
N VAL A 248 -12.79 -12.83 -0.87
CA VAL A 248 -14.04 -13.60 -0.73
C VAL A 248 -14.73 -13.29 0.60
N ILE A 249 -15.78 -12.47 0.54
CA ILE A 249 -16.56 -12.00 1.71
C ILE A 249 -17.79 -12.89 1.97
N TYR A 250 -17.74 -13.63 3.09
CA TYR A 250 -18.89 -14.08 3.93
C TYR A 250 -19.91 -15.15 3.46
N ASP A 251 -19.82 -15.79 2.28
CA ASP A 251 -20.65 -16.99 1.99
C ASP A 251 -19.84 -18.17 1.40
N PRO A 252 -19.52 -19.19 2.22
CA PRO A 252 -18.88 -20.42 1.76
C PRO A 252 -19.64 -21.15 0.64
N SER A 253 -20.97 -20.99 0.56
CA SER A 253 -21.82 -21.62 -0.47
C SER A 253 -21.42 -21.18 -1.88
N ASN A 254 -20.95 -19.94 -2.02
CA ASN A 254 -20.52 -19.37 -3.28
C ASN A 254 -19.16 -19.95 -3.71
N VAL A 255 -18.16 -20.00 -2.82
CA VAL A 255 -16.88 -20.66 -3.12
C VAL A 255 -17.09 -22.13 -3.49
N LEU A 256 -17.98 -22.82 -2.76
CA LEU A 256 -18.36 -24.20 -3.06
C LEU A 256 -19.12 -24.35 -4.39
N ALA A 257 -19.76 -23.31 -4.91
CA ALA A 257 -20.34 -23.35 -6.24
C ALA A 257 -19.26 -23.18 -7.33
N VAL A 258 -18.29 -22.27 -7.14
CA VAL A 258 -17.10 -22.13 -8.02
C VAL A 258 -16.36 -23.46 -8.13
N LEU A 259 -15.93 -24.00 -6.99
CA LEU A 259 -15.10 -25.19 -6.94
C LEU A 259 -15.81 -26.43 -7.51
N ARG A 260 -17.14 -26.59 -7.32
CA ARG A 260 -17.93 -27.70 -7.92
C ARG A 260 -17.90 -27.72 -9.44
N ILE A 261 -17.71 -26.56 -10.06
CA ILE A 261 -17.76 -26.39 -11.52
C ILE A 261 -16.43 -26.77 -12.17
N TYR A 262 -15.31 -26.57 -11.47
CA TYR A 262 -13.97 -26.95 -11.90
C TYR A 262 -13.56 -28.35 -11.42
N ARG A 263 -14.53 -29.19 -11.04
CA ARG A 263 -14.32 -30.52 -10.45
C ARG A 263 -13.45 -31.47 -11.28
N ASP A 264 -13.65 -31.51 -12.60
CA ASP A 264 -12.91 -32.39 -13.52
C ASP A 264 -11.82 -31.61 -14.30
N SER A 265 -11.35 -30.46 -13.78
CA SER A 265 -10.28 -29.65 -14.36
C SER A 265 -8.91 -30.07 -13.82
N ASP A 266 -7.89 -30.10 -14.69
CA ASP A 266 -6.50 -30.35 -14.30
C ASP A 266 -5.84 -29.08 -13.71
N VAL A 267 -6.41 -28.54 -12.64
CA VAL A 267 -5.92 -27.32 -11.96
C VAL A 267 -4.55 -27.59 -11.35
N GLU A 268 -3.52 -26.94 -11.91
CA GLU A 268 -2.13 -27.02 -11.47
C GLU A 268 -1.87 -26.08 -10.29
N SER A 269 -2.55 -24.93 -10.22
CA SER A 269 -2.39 -23.89 -9.20
C SER A 269 -3.73 -23.34 -8.68
N PHE A 270 -3.89 -23.28 -7.36
CA PHE A 270 -5.02 -22.61 -6.68
C PHE A 270 -4.51 -21.55 -5.72
N SER A 271 -5.21 -20.42 -5.66
CA SER A 271 -5.03 -19.36 -4.68
C SER A 271 -6.39 -18.94 -4.10
N LEU A 272 -6.43 -18.66 -2.80
CA LEU A 272 -7.61 -18.24 -2.06
C LEU A 272 -7.23 -17.20 -1.00
N GLU A 273 -7.82 -16.01 -1.11
CA GLU A 273 -7.78 -14.92 -0.14
C GLU A 273 -9.22 -14.52 0.24
N GLY A 274 -9.52 -14.45 1.53
CA GLY A 274 -10.86 -14.08 2.00
C GLY A 274 -11.15 -14.35 3.48
N ASP A 275 -12.25 -13.74 3.94
CA ASP A 275 -12.83 -13.85 5.28
C ASP A 275 -13.81 -15.03 5.32
N LEU A 276 -13.37 -16.16 5.89
CA LEU A 276 -14.20 -17.36 6.06
C LEU A 276 -14.10 -17.89 7.49
N ASP A 277 -15.18 -18.52 7.93
CA ASP A 277 -15.20 -19.29 9.18
C ASP A 277 -14.53 -20.67 9.01
N GLY A 278 -14.28 -21.36 10.14
CA GLY A 278 -13.61 -22.66 10.13
C GLY A 278 -14.38 -23.74 9.36
N GLU A 279 -15.72 -23.70 9.36
CA GLU A 279 -16.54 -24.69 8.65
C GLU A 279 -16.54 -24.44 7.14
N GLY A 280 -16.54 -23.18 6.70
CA GLY A 280 -16.32 -22.77 5.33
C GLY A 280 -14.99 -23.27 4.78
N PHE A 281 -13.87 -22.99 5.47
CA PHE A 281 -12.56 -23.50 5.10
C PHE A 281 -12.52 -25.04 5.02
N LYS A 282 -13.04 -25.73 6.04
CA LYS A 282 -13.09 -27.20 6.09
C LYS A 282 -13.84 -27.78 4.89
N THR A 283 -14.96 -27.17 4.50
CA THR A 283 -15.78 -27.63 3.38
C THR A 283 -15.09 -27.36 2.03
N ILE A 284 -14.47 -26.19 1.88
CA ILE A 284 -13.67 -25.79 0.70
C ILE A 284 -12.48 -26.75 0.52
N PHE A 285 -11.67 -26.95 1.56
CA PHE A 285 -10.50 -27.83 1.52
C PHE A 285 -10.86 -29.30 1.31
N SER A 286 -11.98 -29.77 1.87
CA SER A 286 -12.51 -31.11 1.58
C SER A 286 -12.79 -31.28 0.09
N MET A 287 -13.36 -30.27 -0.53
CA MET A 287 -13.71 -30.34 -1.93
C MET A 287 -12.50 -30.22 -2.86
N VAL A 288 -11.65 -29.19 -2.67
CA VAL A 288 -10.35 -29.02 -3.37
C VAL A 288 -9.56 -30.33 -3.35
N SER A 289 -9.41 -30.94 -2.16
CA SER A 289 -8.67 -32.18 -1.98
C SER A 289 -9.31 -33.37 -2.70
N SER A 290 -10.64 -33.54 -2.58
CA SER A 290 -11.36 -34.63 -3.24
C SER A 290 -11.33 -34.56 -4.77
N GLN A 291 -11.10 -33.37 -5.35
CA GLN A 291 -11.20 -33.10 -6.79
C GLN A 291 -9.82 -33.04 -7.45
N TRP A 292 -8.89 -32.25 -6.93
CA TRP A 292 -7.61 -31.97 -7.59
C TRP A 292 -6.40 -32.69 -7.00
N SER A 293 -6.61 -33.68 -6.12
CA SER A 293 -5.55 -34.52 -5.53
C SER A 293 -4.50 -35.07 -6.52
N ARG A 294 -4.87 -35.21 -7.80
CA ARG A 294 -4.01 -35.76 -8.87
C ARG A 294 -3.26 -34.72 -9.71
N SER A 295 -3.81 -33.52 -9.86
CA SER A 295 -3.34 -32.48 -10.80
C SER A 295 -2.64 -31.30 -10.11
N MET A 296 -3.02 -31.03 -8.87
CA MET A 296 -2.57 -29.86 -8.12
C MET A 296 -1.09 -29.92 -7.75
N THR A 297 -0.32 -28.93 -8.22
CA THR A 297 1.13 -28.77 -7.92
C THR A 297 1.40 -27.55 -7.03
N THR A 298 0.55 -26.53 -7.08
CA THR A 298 0.70 -25.30 -6.29
C THR A 298 -0.59 -24.97 -5.54
N LEU A 299 -0.45 -24.66 -4.25
CA LEU A 299 -1.54 -24.25 -3.36
C LEU A 299 -1.08 -23.01 -2.58
N SER A 300 -1.70 -21.87 -2.85
CA SER A 300 -1.54 -20.62 -2.11
C SER A 300 -2.81 -20.33 -1.31
N LEU A 301 -2.68 -19.81 -0.09
CA LEU A 301 -3.77 -19.51 0.82
C LEU A 301 -3.40 -18.24 1.61
N ASP A 302 -4.11 -17.12 1.43
CA ASP A 302 -3.96 -15.95 2.30
C ASP A 302 -5.22 -15.82 3.16
N LEU A 303 -5.19 -16.46 4.34
CA LEU A 303 -6.41 -16.62 5.15
C LEU A 303 -6.49 -15.51 6.18
N TYR A 304 -7.49 -14.65 6.02
CA TYR A 304 -7.93 -13.74 7.07
C TYR A 304 -8.98 -14.49 7.91
N MET A 305 -8.60 -14.91 9.12
CA MET A 305 -9.50 -15.66 9.99
C MET A 305 -10.13 -14.73 11.03
N LEU A 306 -11.41 -14.45 10.83
CA LEU A 306 -12.28 -13.83 11.83
C LEU A 306 -12.66 -14.87 12.88
N ILE A 307 -11.72 -15.20 13.77
CA ILE A 307 -12.02 -16.04 14.95
C ILE A 307 -12.61 -15.15 16.03
N GLU A 308 -13.87 -15.41 16.37
CA GLU A 308 -14.52 -14.84 17.56
C GLU A 308 -13.75 -15.26 18.82
N PRO A 309 -13.35 -14.32 19.69
CA PRO A 309 -12.43 -14.59 20.79
C PRO A 309 -12.99 -15.51 21.90
N GLU A 310 -14.27 -15.89 21.83
CA GLU A 310 -14.90 -16.81 22.78
C GLU A 310 -14.64 -18.30 22.45
N MET A 311 -14.25 -18.62 21.20
CA MET A 311 -13.81 -19.97 20.86
C MET A 311 -12.35 -20.16 21.26
N GLY A 312 -12.12 -20.85 22.38
CA GLY A 312 -10.79 -21.25 22.85
C GLY A 312 -10.16 -22.28 21.92
N THR A 313 -9.57 -21.81 20.82
CA THR A 313 -9.10 -22.66 19.71
C THR A 313 -8.06 -23.67 20.16
N SER A 314 -8.44 -24.95 20.12
CA SER A 314 -7.50 -26.05 20.31
C SER A 314 -6.86 -26.45 18.98
N ASP A 315 -5.61 -26.96 19.02
CA ASP A 315 -4.92 -27.53 17.85
C ASP A 315 -5.81 -28.45 17.01
N LEU A 316 -6.71 -29.18 17.68
CA LEU A 316 -7.61 -30.15 17.07
C LEU A 316 -8.60 -29.52 16.09
N GLU A 317 -9.07 -28.30 16.34
CA GLU A 317 -10.01 -27.59 15.48
C GLU A 317 -9.30 -27.10 14.21
N PHE A 318 -8.12 -26.48 14.36
CA PHE A 318 -7.28 -26.12 13.22
C PHE A 318 -6.90 -27.34 12.38
N LEU A 319 -6.47 -28.42 13.04
CA LEU A 319 -6.20 -29.71 12.40
C LEU A 319 -7.43 -30.25 11.66
N ASP A 320 -8.63 -30.11 12.22
CA ASP A 320 -9.88 -30.53 11.57
C ASP A 320 -10.21 -29.71 10.31
N VAL A 321 -9.82 -28.44 10.26
CA VAL A 321 -9.94 -27.59 9.06
C VAL A 321 -8.96 -28.03 7.98
N ILE A 322 -7.67 -28.23 8.30
CA ILE A 322 -6.63 -28.55 7.30
C ILE A 322 -6.53 -30.04 6.92
N ARG A 323 -6.99 -30.96 7.77
CA ARG A 323 -6.96 -32.43 7.54
C ARG A 323 -7.43 -32.85 6.15
N PRO A 324 -8.47 -32.26 5.53
CA PRO A 324 -8.90 -32.68 4.21
C PRO A 324 -7.80 -32.49 3.15
N LEU A 325 -6.96 -31.46 3.24
CA LEU A 325 -5.85 -31.21 2.28
C LEU A 325 -4.81 -32.34 2.23
N HIS A 326 -4.78 -33.26 3.21
CA HIS A 326 -3.82 -34.37 3.24
C HIS A 326 -3.93 -35.33 2.05
N SER A 327 -5.05 -35.33 1.30
CA SER A 327 -5.16 -36.17 0.09
C SER A 327 -4.55 -35.55 -1.17
N LEU A 328 -4.06 -34.30 -1.10
CA LEU A 328 -3.31 -33.63 -2.16
C LEU A 328 -1.87 -34.16 -2.22
N TYR A 329 -1.66 -35.31 -2.86
CA TYR A 329 -0.35 -35.98 -2.86
C TYR A 329 0.68 -35.39 -3.84
N ASN A 330 0.26 -34.53 -4.78
CA ASN A 330 1.09 -33.93 -5.83
C ASN A 330 1.50 -32.47 -5.60
N VAL A 331 1.10 -31.84 -4.49
CA VAL A 331 1.48 -30.45 -4.18
C VAL A 331 3.00 -30.36 -4.03
N GLU A 332 3.63 -29.57 -4.90
CA GLU A 332 5.05 -29.22 -4.89
C GLU A 332 5.30 -27.90 -4.13
N LEU A 333 4.39 -26.93 -4.24
CA LEU A 333 4.48 -25.63 -3.54
C LEU A 333 3.23 -25.39 -2.70
N PHE A 334 3.43 -25.26 -1.39
CA PHE A 334 2.41 -24.75 -0.45
C PHE A 334 2.83 -23.39 0.11
N THR A 335 1.95 -22.40 0.03
CA THR A 335 2.10 -21.11 0.72
C THR A 335 0.84 -20.82 1.53
N ALA A 336 1.01 -20.55 2.82
CA ALA A 336 -0.04 -20.03 3.68
C ALA A 336 0.42 -18.71 4.33
N THR A 337 -0.34 -17.63 4.16
CA THR A 337 -0.21 -16.41 4.95
C THR A 337 -1.43 -16.30 5.85
N TRP A 338 -1.23 -15.88 7.10
CA TRP A 338 -2.32 -15.66 8.05
C TRP A 338 -2.28 -14.27 8.66
N SER A 339 -3.43 -13.62 8.64
CA SER A 339 -3.68 -12.30 9.25
C SER A 339 -5.06 -12.26 9.91
N GLY A 340 -5.25 -11.29 10.82
CA GLY A 340 -6.44 -11.24 11.69
C GLY A 340 -6.22 -10.36 12.93
N PRO A 341 -7.29 -9.76 13.48
CA PRO A 341 -7.19 -8.84 14.61
C PRO A 341 -7.07 -9.53 15.98
N SER A 342 -7.57 -10.77 16.12
CA SER A 342 -7.64 -11.58 17.35
C SER A 342 -6.59 -12.69 17.45
N LEU A 343 -5.50 -12.61 16.67
CA LEU A 343 -4.54 -13.70 16.45
C LEU A 343 -3.66 -14.13 17.64
N ASP A 344 -3.82 -13.55 18.82
CA ASP A 344 -3.02 -13.89 20.01
C ASP A 344 -3.25 -15.34 20.49
N ALA A 345 -4.33 -16.00 20.05
CA ALA A 345 -4.76 -17.33 20.50
C ALA A 345 -4.41 -18.51 19.57
N ILE A 346 -3.95 -18.29 18.33
CA ILE A 346 -3.71 -19.39 17.38
C ILE A 346 -2.28 -19.92 17.49
N TYR A 347 -2.13 -21.06 18.15
CA TYR A 347 -0.85 -21.75 18.28
C TYR A 347 -0.57 -22.67 17.08
N LEU A 348 0.45 -22.31 16.30
CA LEU A 348 1.14 -23.28 15.45
C LEU A 348 1.96 -24.23 16.33
N THR A 349 1.51 -25.46 16.50
CA THR A 349 2.21 -26.48 17.30
C THR A 349 2.87 -27.55 16.44
N ASP A 350 3.76 -28.33 17.07
CA ASP A 350 4.45 -29.45 16.42
C ASP A 350 3.47 -30.49 15.85
N THR A 351 2.29 -30.64 16.46
CA THR A 351 1.19 -31.49 15.99
C THR A 351 0.65 -31.05 14.64
N VAL A 352 0.50 -29.74 14.41
CA VAL A 352 0.01 -29.15 13.15
C VAL A 352 1.01 -29.38 12.02
N VAL A 353 2.29 -29.05 12.25
CA VAL A 353 3.37 -29.23 11.25
C VAL A 353 3.53 -30.71 10.90
N SER A 354 3.51 -31.58 11.91
CA SER A 354 3.53 -33.04 11.73
C SER A 354 2.39 -33.54 10.82
N SER A 355 1.16 -33.08 11.07
CA SER A 355 -0.02 -33.48 10.31
C SER A 355 0.14 -33.18 8.81
N LEU A 356 0.45 -31.91 8.48
CA LEU A 356 0.64 -31.44 7.11
C LEU A 356 1.71 -32.26 6.38
N CYS A 357 2.87 -32.46 7.01
CA CYS A 357 4.02 -33.10 6.40
C CYS A 357 3.87 -34.63 6.25
N ASN A 358 2.97 -35.25 7.01
CA ASN A 358 2.65 -36.66 6.84
C ASN A 358 1.76 -36.94 5.62
N GLY A 359 0.99 -35.94 5.15
CA GLY A 359 0.15 -36.04 3.95
C GLY A 359 0.89 -35.86 2.62
N TRP A 360 1.80 -34.88 2.55
CA TRP A 360 2.34 -34.41 1.26
C TRP A 360 3.74 -34.97 0.92
N ARG A 361 3.78 -36.07 0.17
CA ARG A 361 5.04 -36.76 -0.20
C ARG A 361 5.88 -36.01 -1.25
N ASN A 362 5.23 -35.26 -2.13
CA ASN A 362 5.87 -34.57 -3.25
C ASN A 362 6.20 -33.10 -2.96
N LEU A 363 5.93 -32.61 -1.75
CA LEU A 363 6.19 -31.23 -1.34
C LEU A 363 7.66 -30.85 -1.56
N ILE A 364 7.91 -29.81 -2.35
CA ILE A 364 9.24 -29.28 -2.68
C ILE A 364 9.49 -27.97 -1.91
N HIS A 365 8.47 -27.12 -1.83
CA HIS A 365 8.48 -25.81 -1.18
C HIS A 365 7.31 -25.71 -0.18
N PHE A 366 7.61 -25.37 1.07
CA PHE A 366 6.63 -25.17 2.13
C PHE A 366 6.83 -23.80 2.77
N VAL A 367 5.85 -22.90 2.66
CA VAL A 367 5.92 -21.53 3.17
C VAL A 367 4.72 -21.27 4.08
N ILE A 368 4.98 -20.89 5.32
CA ILE A 368 4.00 -20.34 6.25
C ILE A 368 4.48 -18.95 6.67
N ARG A 369 3.58 -17.97 6.62
CA ARG A 369 3.77 -16.60 7.07
C ARG A 369 2.66 -16.26 8.05
N SER A 370 3.00 -15.56 9.13
CA SER A 370 2.03 -14.99 10.05
C SER A 370 2.48 -13.59 10.42
N HIS A 371 1.53 -12.65 10.45
CA HIS A 371 1.83 -11.27 10.81
C HIS A 371 1.76 -11.00 12.31
N ARG A 372 1.12 -11.87 13.11
CA ARG A 372 0.85 -11.63 14.55
C ARG A 372 0.80 -12.84 15.50
N MET A 373 0.95 -14.09 15.04
CA MET A 373 0.74 -15.26 15.93
C MET A 373 1.81 -15.44 17.01
N ASN A 374 1.37 -15.95 18.16
CA ASN A 374 2.21 -16.69 19.10
C ASN A 374 2.51 -18.08 18.51
N VAL A 375 3.76 -18.29 18.12
CA VAL A 375 4.22 -19.48 17.40
C VAL A 375 4.87 -20.43 18.40
N ASN A 376 4.45 -21.69 18.45
CA ASN A 376 5.05 -22.74 19.28
C ASN A 376 5.69 -23.85 18.42
N ILE A 377 6.30 -23.47 17.29
CA ILE A 377 7.05 -24.39 16.41
C ILE A 377 8.43 -24.60 17.01
N THR A 378 8.66 -25.77 17.61
CA THR A 378 9.89 -26.08 18.34
C THR A 378 10.90 -26.85 17.47
N LEU A 379 12.05 -27.23 18.06
CA LEU A 379 12.94 -28.21 17.42
C LEU A 379 12.28 -29.58 17.20
N ALA A 380 11.19 -29.92 17.89
CA ALA A 380 10.44 -31.14 17.62
C ALA A 380 9.64 -31.06 16.31
N SER A 381 9.13 -29.88 15.90
CA SER A 381 8.64 -29.67 14.52
C SER A 381 9.72 -29.95 13.49
N LEU A 382 10.92 -29.37 13.65
CA LEU A 382 12.02 -29.57 12.69
C LEU A 382 12.51 -31.02 12.65
N LYS A 383 12.56 -31.69 13.80
CA LYS A 383 12.82 -33.14 13.88
C LYS A 383 11.73 -33.93 13.16
N THR A 384 10.46 -33.55 13.32
CA THR A 384 9.34 -34.24 12.69
C THR A 384 9.34 -34.04 11.18
N LEU A 385 9.61 -32.82 10.69
CA LEU A 385 9.90 -32.55 9.27
C LEU A 385 10.99 -33.48 8.73
N SER A 386 12.11 -33.62 9.45
CA SER A 386 13.21 -34.50 9.03
C SER A 386 12.88 -36.00 8.98
N GLY A 387 11.87 -36.45 9.74
CA GLY A 387 11.41 -37.84 9.78
C GLY A 387 10.10 -38.10 9.04
N ALA A 388 9.42 -37.07 8.54
CA ALA A 388 8.16 -37.17 7.81
C ALA A 388 8.36 -37.70 6.39
N ASN A 389 7.26 -38.03 5.72
CA ASN A 389 7.28 -38.55 4.34
C ASN A 389 7.67 -37.49 3.28
N CYS A 390 8.03 -36.27 3.67
CA CYS A 390 8.43 -35.14 2.80
C CYS A 390 9.87 -35.25 2.26
N LEU A 391 10.29 -36.42 1.76
CA LEU A 391 11.69 -36.62 1.32
C LEU A 391 12.13 -35.67 0.19
N SER A 392 11.18 -35.19 -0.62
CA SER A 392 11.37 -34.27 -1.75
C SER A 392 11.51 -32.79 -1.36
N LEU A 393 11.31 -32.46 -0.08
CA LEU A 393 11.21 -31.08 0.41
C LEU A 393 12.58 -30.40 0.38
N LYS A 394 12.73 -29.41 -0.52
CA LYS A 394 13.95 -28.65 -0.78
C LYS A 394 13.96 -27.27 -0.14
N ARG A 395 12.81 -26.62 0.03
CA ARG A 395 12.67 -25.32 0.68
C ARG A 395 11.60 -25.32 1.73
N VAL A 396 11.93 -24.82 2.92
CA VAL A 396 11.00 -24.56 4.01
C VAL A 396 11.11 -23.10 4.40
N SER A 397 9.99 -22.45 4.70
CA SER A 397 9.91 -21.15 5.34
C SER A 397 8.81 -21.21 6.38
N ILE A 398 9.14 -21.29 7.66
CA ILE A 398 8.15 -21.41 8.73
C ILE A 398 8.43 -20.39 9.84
N PRO A 399 7.39 -19.95 10.57
CA PRO A 399 7.59 -19.33 11.86
C PRO A 399 8.31 -20.30 12.81
N PHE A 400 9.11 -19.81 13.75
CA PHE A 400 9.91 -20.64 14.65
C PHE A 400 10.04 -20.00 16.03
N ASP A 401 9.80 -20.80 17.07
CA ASP A 401 10.02 -20.41 18.46
C ASP A 401 11.47 -20.71 18.89
N VAL A 402 12.10 -19.69 19.44
CA VAL A 402 13.47 -19.70 19.95
C VAL A 402 13.54 -20.29 21.36
N VAL A 403 12.55 -19.99 22.20
CA VAL A 403 12.63 -20.11 23.66
C VAL A 403 12.80 -21.58 24.10
N HIS A 404 12.37 -22.52 23.27
CA HIS A 404 12.33 -23.96 23.56
C HIS A 404 13.47 -24.79 22.93
N VAL A 405 14.62 -24.18 22.61
CA VAL A 405 15.82 -24.94 22.19
C VAL A 405 16.59 -25.44 23.41
N PRO A 406 16.65 -26.76 23.69
CA PRO A 406 17.41 -27.28 24.82
C PRO A 406 18.91 -26.96 24.68
N SER A 407 19.54 -26.67 25.82
CA SER A 407 20.98 -26.58 25.94
C SER A 407 21.62 -27.93 25.59
N VAL A 408 22.70 -27.91 24.82
CA VAL A 408 23.45 -29.14 24.53
C VAL A 408 24.28 -29.52 25.75
N ASP A 409 23.77 -30.45 26.55
CA ASP A 409 24.62 -31.21 27.47
C ASP A 409 25.61 -32.04 26.64
N HIS A 410 26.90 -31.77 26.82
CA HIS A 410 27.98 -32.37 26.01
C HIS A 410 27.99 -33.92 26.03
N GLU A 411 27.36 -34.56 27.03
CA GLU A 411 27.25 -36.01 27.11
C GLU A 411 26.22 -36.62 26.13
N VAL A 412 25.19 -35.87 25.73
CA VAL A 412 24.11 -36.39 24.86
C VAL A 412 24.56 -36.48 23.39
N CYS A 413 25.43 -35.57 22.95
CA CYS A 413 25.97 -35.58 21.58
C CYS A 413 26.92 -36.76 21.29
N ASN A 414 27.47 -37.42 22.30
CA ASN A 414 28.37 -38.56 22.11
C ASN A 414 27.65 -39.92 22.12
N ASN A 415 26.44 -39.98 22.70
CA ASN A 415 25.68 -41.23 22.86
C ASN A 415 24.52 -41.41 21.86
N THR A 416 24.22 -40.38 21.05
CA THR A 416 23.27 -40.51 19.94
C THR A 416 23.98 -41.10 18.73
N SER A 417 23.64 -42.36 18.39
CA SER A 417 24.10 -42.98 17.15
C SER A 417 23.66 -42.13 15.97
N LEU A 418 24.63 -41.66 15.17
CA LEU A 418 24.40 -40.90 13.95
C LEU A 418 23.31 -41.59 13.10
N PRO A 419 22.18 -40.91 12.77
CA PRO A 419 21.20 -41.45 11.84
C PRO A 419 21.89 -41.69 10.51
N SER A 420 22.13 -42.96 10.16
CA SER A 420 23.12 -43.27 9.11
C SER A 420 22.67 -42.85 7.71
N ASP A 421 21.36 -42.79 7.47
CA ASP A 421 20.75 -42.63 6.16
C ASP A 421 19.47 -41.76 6.18
N SER A 422 19.49 -40.55 6.76
CA SER A 422 18.41 -39.59 6.52
C SER A 422 18.43 -39.09 5.06
N SER A 423 17.45 -39.51 4.28
CA SER A 423 17.35 -39.29 2.83
C SER A 423 16.67 -37.98 2.42
N HIS A 424 16.36 -37.10 3.39
CA HIS A 424 15.61 -35.87 3.19
C HIS A 424 16.41 -34.81 2.41
N GLN A 425 15.83 -34.27 1.33
CA GLN A 425 16.51 -33.37 0.40
C GLN A 425 16.45 -31.87 0.75
N LEU A 426 16.42 -31.49 2.05
CA LEU A 426 16.27 -30.08 2.40
C LEU A 426 17.52 -29.29 2.05
N GLU A 427 17.39 -28.30 1.17
CA GLU A 427 18.49 -27.47 0.70
C GLU A 427 18.45 -26.05 1.30
N PHE A 428 17.25 -25.50 1.55
CA PHE A 428 17.05 -24.15 2.07
C PHE A 428 16.01 -24.15 3.20
N LEU A 429 16.36 -23.56 4.35
CA LEU A 429 15.45 -23.43 5.49
C LEU A 429 15.36 -21.96 5.93
N THR A 430 14.17 -21.37 5.90
CA THR A 430 13.89 -20.04 6.43
C THR A 430 13.10 -20.18 7.74
N LEU A 431 13.63 -19.63 8.83
CA LEU A 431 12.95 -19.57 10.13
C LEU A 431 12.54 -18.12 10.39
N ILE A 432 11.25 -17.84 10.57
CA ILE A 432 10.73 -16.51 10.85
C ILE A 432 10.52 -16.43 12.36
N ALA A 433 11.28 -15.59 13.07
CA ALA A 433 11.08 -15.48 14.52
C ALA A 433 9.78 -14.73 14.83
N GLY A 434 8.95 -15.32 15.69
CA GLY A 434 7.86 -14.61 16.34
C GLY A 434 8.39 -13.58 17.35
N GLY A 435 7.53 -12.65 17.74
CA GLY A 435 7.75 -11.82 18.94
C GLY A 435 8.84 -10.74 18.89
N LYS A 436 8.76 -9.82 19.86
CA LYS A 436 9.84 -8.90 20.24
C LYS A 436 10.67 -9.42 21.42
N SER A 437 10.08 -10.27 22.27
CA SER A 437 10.68 -10.87 23.47
C SER A 437 11.81 -11.85 23.14
N ASP A 438 11.59 -12.70 22.14
CA ASP A 438 12.38 -13.93 21.94
C ASP A 438 13.76 -13.65 21.29
N LEU A 439 14.03 -12.39 20.95
CA LEU A 439 15.32 -11.94 20.42
C LEU A 439 16.40 -11.76 21.49
N ASP A 440 16.04 -11.49 22.75
CA ASP A 440 17.02 -11.26 23.83
C ASP A 440 17.61 -12.59 24.33
N ASP A 441 16.83 -13.68 24.35
CA ASP A 441 17.33 -15.04 24.66
C ASP A 441 18.12 -15.67 23.48
N PHE A 442 17.87 -15.21 22.24
CA PHE A 442 18.68 -15.56 21.06
C PHE A 442 20.15 -15.08 21.17
N VAL A 443 20.52 -14.37 22.24
CA VAL A 443 21.84 -13.75 22.45
C VAL A 443 22.92 -14.74 22.92
N ASP A 444 22.61 -15.90 23.48
CA ASP A 444 23.65 -16.88 23.86
C ASP A 444 24.32 -17.53 22.62
N SER A 445 25.65 -17.64 22.69
CA SER A 445 26.47 -18.44 21.77
C SER A 445 26.11 -19.94 21.80
N GLY A 446 25.75 -20.47 22.97
CA GLY A 446 25.35 -21.87 23.16
C GLY A 446 24.14 -22.26 22.31
N PHE A 447 23.14 -21.38 22.22
CA PHE A 447 21.96 -21.54 21.37
C PHE A 447 22.33 -21.79 19.90
N SER A 448 23.28 -21.01 19.36
CA SER A 448 23.64 -21.12 17.93
C SER A 448 24.40 -22.41 17.62
N ILE A 449 25.18 -22.92 18.57
CA ILE A 449 25.81 -24.24 18.47
C ILE A 449 24.74 -25.33 18.56
N SER A 450 23.81 -25.25 19.52
CA SER A 450 22.68 -26.20 19.66
C SER A 450 21.86 -26.30 18.38
N LEU A 451 21.36 -25.16 17.88
CA LEU A 451 20.58 -25.09 16.66
C LEU A 451 21.36 -25.63 15.44
N ALA A 452 22.63 -25.28 15.28
CA ALA A 452 23.46 -25.79 14.18
C ALA A 452 23.66 -27.32 14.25
N TYR A 453 23.85 -27.88 15.45
CA TYR A 453 23.97 -29.33 15.64
C TYR A 453 22.67 -30.06 15.33
N HIS A 454 21.53 -29.54 15.79
CA HIS A 454 20.22 -30.10 15.46
C HIS A 454 19.92 -30.01 13.96
N LEU A 455 20.13 -28.86 13.32
CA LEU A 455 19.93 -28.69 11.88
C LEU A 455 20.86 -29.59 11.02
N ASP A 456 22.14 -29.72 11.36
CA ASP A 456 23.09 -30.61 10.66
C ASP A 456 22.72 -32.11 10.80
N THR A 457 22.07 -32.47 11.91
CA THR A 457 21.60 -33.83 12.21
C THR A 457 20.29 -34.13 11.49
N PHE A 458 19.34 -33.19 11.50
CA PHE A 458 18.03 -33.31 10.86
C PHE A 458 18.13 -33.20 9.32
N PHE A 459 18.95 -32.28 8.81
CA PHE A 459 19.01 -31.92 7.39
C PHE A 459 20.47 -31.94 6.87
N PRO A 460 21.05 -33.12 6.59
CA PRO A 460 22.47 -33.24 6.22
C PRO A 460 22.83 -32.66 4.83
N PHE A 461 21.84 -32.27 4.03
CA PHE A 461 22.01 -31.69 2.69
C PHE A 461 21.76 -30.17 2.64
N LEU A 462 21.51 -29.53 3.79
CA LEU A 462 21.18 -28.12 3.92
C LEU A 462 22.29 -27.22 3.36
N LYS A 463 22.01 -26.48 2.29
CA LYS A 463 22.95 -25.58 1.59
C LYS A 463 22.92 -24.17 2.17
N ASP A 464 21.73 -23.72 2.55
CA ASP A 464 21.51 -22.43 3.17
C ASP A 464 20.43 -22.45 4.25
N VAL A 465 20.57 -21.54 5.20
CA VAL A 465 19.57 -21.22 6.21
C VAL A 465 19.37 -19.71 6.17
N HIS A 466 18.14 -19.25 6.34
CA HIS A 466 17.82 -17.86 6.63
C HIS A 466 17.05 -17.83 7.96
N ILE A 467 17.30 -16.83 8.80
CA ILE A 467 16.51 -16.60 10.00
C ILE A 467 16.04 -15.14 9.98
N MET A 468 14.78 -14.96 9.61
CA MET A 468 14.09 -13.69 9.48
C MET A 468 13.66 -13.18 10.86
N THR A 469 14.62 -12.67 11.63
CA THR A 469 14.38 -11.89 12.86
C THR A 469 14.65 -10.39 12.62
N ARG A 470 14.33 -9.49 13.56
CA ARG A 470 14.91 -8.13 13.59
C ARG A 470 16.36 -8.09 14.16
N GLY A 471 17.23 -9.08 13.89
CA GLY A 471 18.63 -9.09 14.39
C GLY A 471 19.64 -10.20 13.99
N GLY A 472 19.26 -11.37 13.42
CA GLY A 472 20.09 -12.61 13.34
C GLY A 472 20.82 -13.17 12.06
N GLU A 473 21.03 -12.52 10.90
CA GLU A 473 21.68 -13.10 9.69
C GLU A 473 23.20 -13.41 9.74
N GLU A 474 23.96 -12.92 10.72
CA GLU A 474 25.27 -13.52 11.03
C GLU A 474 25.19 -14.58 12.13
N ARG A 475 24.04 -14.77 12.81
CA ARG A 475 23.76 -15.97 13.65
C ARG A 475 23.42 -17.08 12.71
N VAL A 476 22.59 -16.80 11.72
CA VAL A 476 22.50 -17.56 10.47
C VAL A 476 23.87 -17.86 9.90
N LYS A 477 24.75 -16.85 9.66
CA LYS A 477 26.08 -17.12 9.12
C LYS A 477 26.91 -18.05 10.01
N GLU A 478 26.93 -17.85 11.33
CA GLU A 478 27.69 -18.72 12.24
C GLU A 478 27.08 -20.13 12.32
N VAL A 479 25.76 -20.27 12.41
CA VAL A 479 25.02 -21.53 12.31
C VAL A 479 25.39 -22.24 11.01
N MET A 480 25.39 -21.54 9.88
CA MET A 480 25.79 -22.05 8.58
C MET A 480 27.27 -22.40 8.49
N ASP A 481 28.16 -21.63 9.11
CA ASP A 481 29.60 -21.92 9.16
C ASP A 481 29.87 -23.17 10.01
N ILE A 482 29.11 -23.38 11.10
CA ILE A 482 29.16 -24.62 11.91
C ILE A 482 28.63 -25.82 11.10
N ILE A 483 27.46 -25.70 10.47
CA ILE A 483 26.86 -26.74 9.62
C ILE A 483 27.83 -27.10 8.48
N ARG A 484 28.36 -26.13 7.74
CA ARG A 484 29.32 -26.35 6.63
C ARG A 484 30.58 -27.08 7.10
N ARG A 485 31.17 -26.69 8.24
CA ARG A 485 32.34 -27.39 8.81
C ARG A 485 32.04 -28.85 9.13
N ARG A 486 30.85 -29.15 9.68
CA ARG A 486 30.41 -30.52 9.98
C ARG A 486 30.12 -31.34 8.73
N GLN A 487 29.42 -30.78 7.74
CA GLN A 487 29.20 -31.41 6.44
C GLN A 487 30.53 -31.73 5.74
N ASP A 488 31.50 -30.82 5.74
CA ASP A 488 32.82 -31.05 5.15
C ASP A 488 33.64 -32.11 5.91
N ALA A 489 33.55 -32.16 7.25
CA ALA A 489 34.14 -33.24 8.03
C ALA A 489 33.55 -34.61 7.63
N ARG A 490 32.21 -34.71 7.55
CA ARG A 490 31.51 -35.93 7.09
C ARG A 490 31.87 -36.32 5.64
N ARG A 491 32.05 -35.34 4.73
CA ARG A 491 32.53 -35.59 3.36
C ARG A 491 33.95 -36.15 3.34
N ARG A 492 34.87 -35.58 4.12
CA ARG A 492 36.25 -36.08 4.25
C ARG A 492 36.27 -37.51 4.82
N GLU A 493 35.54 -37.76 5.90
CA GLU A 493 35.41 -39.08 6.51
C GLU A 493 34.85 -40.13 5.53
N ARG A 494 33.76 -39.82 4.83
CA ARG A 494 33.22 -40.69 3.76
C ARG A 494 34.23 -40.94 2.64
N SER A 495 35.02 -39.93 2.26
CA SER A 495 36.11 -40.09 1.30
C SER A 495 37.22 -41.02 1.82
N TYR A 496 37.64 -40.88 3.08
CA TYR A 496 38.62 -41.76 3.70
C TYR A 496 38.11 -43.21 3.81
N LEU A 497 36.86 -43.42 4.26
CA LEU A 497 36.23 -44.73 4.32
C LEU A 497 36.07 -45.37 2.93
N THR A 498 35.72 -44.58 1.91
CA THR A 498 35.62 -45.07 0.52
C THR A 498 37.00 -45.44 -0.04
N ASN A 499 38.02 -44.62 0.23
CA ASN A 499 39.39 -44.89 -0.18
C ASN A 499 39.97 -46.11 0.56
N ALA A 500 39.69 -46.27 1.86
CA ALA A 500 40.06 -47.46 2.64
C ALA A 500 39.38 -48.73 2.12
N LYS A 501 38.07 -48.68 1.83
CA LYS A 501 37.32 -49.79 1.20
C LYS A 501 37.84 -50.14 -0.21
N ARG A 502 38.41 -49.17 -0.94
CA ARG A 502 39.08 -49.40 -2.25
C ARG A 502 40.51 -49.93 -2.10
N ALA A 503 41.22 -49.54 -1.05
CA ALA A 503 42.61 -49.94 -0.78
C ALA A 503 42.73 -51.36 -0.19
N MET A 504 41.68 -51.88 0.45
CA MET A 504 41.65 -53.27 0.91
C MET A 504 41.56 -54.24 -0.29
N PRO A 505 42.55 -55.13 -0.50
CA PRO A 505 42.52 -56.06 -1.63
C PRO A 505 41.40 -57.10 -1.46
N ARG A 506 40.54 -57.22 -2.48
CA ARG A 506 39.53 -58.28 -2.59
C ARG A 506 40.19 -59.66 -2.76
N ARG A 507 40.70 -60.25 -1.67
CA ARG A 507 40.99 -61.70 -1.64
C ARG A 507 39.67 -62.44 -1.62
N GLY A 508 39.38 -63.16 -2.71
CA GLY A 508 38.22 -64.03 -2.79
C GLY A 508 38.36 -65.20 -1.82
N LEU A 509 37.36 -65.39 -0.97
CA LEU A 509 37.09 -66.64 -0.27
C LEU A 509 35.64 -67.02 -0.52
N THR A 510 35.47 -68.19 -1.13
CA THR A 510 34.18 -68.82 -1.41
C THR A 510 33.64 -69.58 -0.20
N SER A 511 32.36 -69.97 -0.29
CA SER A 511 31.68 -71.04 0.45
C SER A 511 31.52 -70.92 1.99
N SER A 512 30.25 -70.78 2.38
CA SER A 512 29.58 -71.42 3.54
C SER A 512 30.25 -71.38 4.93
N PHE A 513 29.61 -70.70 5.90
CA PHE A 513 28.62 -71.36 6.77
C PHE A 513 27.75 -70.35 7.52
N ASN A 514 26.69 -70.84 8.17
CA ASN A 514 25.61 -70.07 8.80
C ASN A 514 25.91 -69.60 10.25
N HIS A 515 25.23 -68.50 10.61
CA HIS A 515 24.67 -68.18 11.94
C HIS A 515 25.58 -67.79 13.13
N HIS A 516 25.14 -66.67 13.74
CA HIS A 516 25.14 -66.35 15.18
C HIS A 516 26.45 -65.95 15.90
N HIS A 517 26.53 -64.63 16.14
CA HIS A 517 26.60 -63.97 17.45
C HIS A 517 27.73 -64.25 18.48
N TYR A 518 28.23 -63.13 19.01
CA TYR A 518 28.96 -62.89 20.27
C TYR A 518 30.48 -63.13 20.34
N VAL A 519 31.18 -61.98 20.37
CA VAL A 519 32.23 -61.56 21.33
C VAL A 519 33.33 -62.56 21.70
N LEU A 520 34.58 -62.15 21.42
CA LEU A 520 35.65 -62.25 22.40
C LEU A 520 36.70 -61.14 22.20
N SER A 521 37.14 -60.58 23.32
CA SER A 521 38.13 -59.51 23.43
C SER A 521 39.56 -60.04 23.59
N ALA A 522 40.53 -59.20 23.21
CA ALA A 522 41.91 -59.14 23.69
C ALA A 522 42.89 -60.29 23.35
N ALA A 523 43.96 -59.92 22.63
CA ALA A 523 45.31 -59.94 23.17
C ALA A 523 46.20 -58.89 22.47
N ILE A 524 47.07 -58.23 23.22
CA ILE A 524 47.95 -57.12 22.80
C ILE A 524 49.33 -57.72 22.42
N PRO A 525 50.27 -56.93 21.85
CA PRO A 525 51.38 -56.52 22.71
C PRO A 525 51.79 -55.05 22.57
N SER A 526 52.24 -54.52 23.71
CA SER A 526 52.67 -53.15 23.95
C SER A 526 54.13 -52.91 23.55
N SER A 527 54.42 -51.77 22.91
CA SER A 527 55.64 -50.99 23.14
C SER A 527 55.56 -49.63 22.44
N VAL A 528 55.47 -48.55 23.22
CA VAL A 528 56.34 -47.35 23.24
C VAL A 528 55.83 -46.51 24.43
N HIS A 529 56.62 -46.49 25.51
CA HIS A 529 56.51 -45.44 26.54
C HIS A 529 57.34 -44.22 26.13
N SER A 530 57.13 -43.10 26.82
CA SER A 530 57.84 -41.80 26.73
C SER A 530 57.50 -40.89 25.53
N CYS A 531 56.66 -39.88 25.80
CA CYS A 531 56.83 -38.47 25.37
C CYS A 531 55.80 -37.54 26.07
N GLU A 532 55.66 -37.67 27.40
CA GLU A 532 55.08 -36.60 28.26
C GLU A 532 56.23 -35.90 29.00
N GLU A 533 57.06 -35.13 28.29
CA GLU A 533 58.04 -34.20 28.90
C GLU A 533 58.67 -33.26 27.83
N ALA A 534 57.87 -32.40 27.18
CA ALA A 534 58.39 -31.48 26.15
C ALA A 534 57.52 -30.22 25.89
N ALA A 535 57.04 -29.53 26.92
CA ALA A 535 56.34 -28.24 26.73
C ALA A 535 56.49 -27.21 27.88
N HIS A 536 57.42 -27.38 28.81
CA HIS A 536 57.90 -26.32 29.71
C HIS A 536 59.43 -26.38 29.77
N ASN A 537 60.06 -25.20 29.66
CA ASN A 537 61.52 -24.95 29.74
C ASN A 537 62.41 -25.41 28.57
N HIS A 538 62.40 -24.62 27.47
CA HIS A 538 63.67 -24.25 26.82
C HIS A 538 63.77 -22.79 26.35
N THR A 539 63.28 -21.88 27.20
CA THR A 539 63.81 -20.51 27.36
C THR A 539 64.10 -20.39 28.86
N SER A 540 65.35 -20.54 29.32
CA SER A 540 66.42 -19.59 29.04
C SER A 540 67.82 -20.19 29.20
N ARG A 541 68.79 -19.65 28.45
CA ARG A 541 70.19 -19.61 28.90
C ARG A 541 70.79 -18.23 28.63
N PHE A 542 70.24 -17.24 29.33
CA PHE A 542 70.95 -16.03 29.73
C PHE A 542 70.40 -15.63 31.10
N SER A 543 71.08 -16.10 32.13
CA SER A 543 70.95 -15.58 33.49
C SER A 543 71.74 -14.28 33.63
N GLU A 544 71.39 -13.49 34.66
CA GLU A 544 72.19 -12.36 35.18
C GLU A 544 72.26 -11.09 34.32
N MET A 545 71.24 -10.22 34.45
CA MET A 545 71.35 -9.12 35.43
C MET A 545 69.98 -8.47 35.78
N SER A 546 69.89 -8.03 37.04
CA SER A 546 68.97 -7.05 37.66
C SER A 546 68.47 -5.91 36.74
N SER A 547 67.30 -5.27 36.94
CA SER A 547 66.29 -5.27 38.03
C SER A 547 65.05 -4.40 37.66
N SER A 548 64.09 -4.29 38.60
CA SER A 548 63.06 -3.24 38.76
C SER A 548 61.89 -3.10 37.76
N VAL A 549 60.70 -3.56 38.21
CA VAL A 549 59.44 -2.79 38.40
C VAL A 549 59.22 -1.52 37.54
N THR A 550 58.10 -1.43 36.80
CA THR A 550 56.98 -0.44 36.97
C THR A 550 55.86 -0.56 35.90
N ILE A 551 54.62 -0.68 36.40
CA ILE A 551 53.24 -0.31 35.93
C ILE A 551 53.01 0.40 34.54
N LEU A 552 52.05 -0.15 33.74
CA LEU A 552 51.20 0.44 32.64
C LEU A 552 51.85 1.11 31.40
N PRO A 553 51.10 1.30 30.26
CA PRO A 553 49.84 0.69 29.79
C PRO A 553 49.96 -0.01 28.41
N THR A 554 48.90 -0.70 27.98
CA THR A 554 48.74 -1.24 26.62
C THR A 554 48.21 -0.20 25.63
N GLU A 555 49.04 0.24 24.69
CA GLU A 555 48.63 0.87 23.43
C GLU A 555 49.22 0.09 22.24
N LEU A 556 48.46 -0.01 21.14
CA LEU A 556 48.78 -0.70 19.88
C LEU A 556 49.25 -2.18 20.02
N VAL A 557 48.32 -3.12 19.79
CA VAL A 557 48.28 -3.93 18.54
C VAL A 557 46.86 -4.47 18.40
N ASP A 558 46.11 -4.02 17.39
CA ASP A 558 45.07 -4.83 16.75
C ASP A 558 44.92 -4.35 15.30
N GLU A 559 45.37 -5.18 14.36
CA GLU A 559 45.58 -4.84 12.96
C GLU A 559 44.32 -5.14 12.13
N ILE A 560 43.77 -4.12 11.48
CA ILE A 560 42.48 -4.21 10.78
C ILE A 560 42.64 -4.94 9.43
N PHE A 561 42.16 -6.18 9.34
CA PHE A 561 41.90 -6.83 8.04
C PHE A 561 40.64 -6.26 7.37
N SER A 562 40.81 -5.19 6.61
CA SER A 562 39.81 -4.71 5.66
C SER A 562 40.10 -5.21 4.24
N TYR A 563 39.17 -5.96 3.65
CA TYR A 563 39.22 -6.28 2.22
C TYR A 563 38.60 -5.15 1.41
N SER A 564 39.45 -4.35 0.76
CA SER A 564 39.02 -3.38 -0.26
C SER A 564 39.16 -4.00 -1.65
N PHE A 565 38.13 -3.84 -2.49
CA PHE A 565 38.27 -4.08 -3.93
C PHE A 565 38.82 -2.82 -4.59
N ASN A 566 40.08 -2.86 -5.00
CA ASN A 566 40.70 -1.80 -5.77
C ASN A 566 40.15 -1.76 -7.21
N VAL A 567 39.41 -0.69 -7.54
CA VAL A 567 39.10 -0.30 -8.93
C VAL A 567 39.33 1.21 -9.08
N PRO A 568 40.55 1.67 -9.38
CA PRO A 568 40.85 3.09 -9.54
C PRO A 568 40.38 3.68 -10.89
N ASP A 569 40.52 5.01 -11.00
CA ASP A 569 40.45 5.84 -12.20
C ASP A 569 39.07 6.05 -12.86
N ARG A 570 38.34 5.00 -13.25
CA ARG A 570 37.06 5.19 -13.99
C ARG A 570 35.90 5.67 -13.12
N VAL A 571 35.81 5.21 -11.87
CA VAL A 571 34.73 5.59 -10.94
C VAL A 571 34.91 7.01 -10.41
N GLU A 572 36.16 7.44 -10.18
CA GLU A 572 36.41 8.78 -9.63
C GLU A 572 36.07 9.88 -10.65
N ALA A 573 36.36 9.67 -11.94
CA ALA A 573 35.94 10.57 -13.01
C ALA A 573 34.40 10.71 -13.09
N LEU A 574 33.67 9.59 -13.03
CA LEU A 574 32.20 9.58 -13.04
C LEU A 574 31.61 10.24 -11.78
N THR A 575 32.23 10.06 -10.61
CA THR A 575 31.80 10.73 -9.37
C THR A 575 32.04 12.24 -9.43
N ARG A 576 33.15 12.69 -10.02
CA ARG A 576 33.44 14.13 -10.22
C ARG A 576 32.50 14.78 -11.24
N GLN A 577 32.13 14.07 -12.31
CA GLN A 577 31.14 14.50 -13.31
C GLN A 577 29.75 14.64 -12.67
N SER A 578 29.25 13.57 -12.04
CA SER A 578 27.95 13.57 -11.34
C SER A 578 27.84 14.66 -10.25
N ARG A 579 28.93 14.97 -9.54
CA ARG A 579 28.96 16.06 -8.56
C ARG A 579 28.81 17.46 -9.18
N ARG A 580 29.29 17.67 -10.41
CA ARG A 580 29.10 18.94 -11.15
C ARG A 580 27.70 19.03 -11.74
N ASP A 581 27.22 17.95 -12.35
CA ASP A 581 25.90 17.92 -12.99
C ASP A 581 24.78 18.08 -11.94
N PHE A 582 24.92 17.45 -10.76
CA PHE A 582 23.97 17.61 -9.65
C PHE A 582 23.93 19.06 -9.10
N ALA A 583 25.06 19.76 -9.09
CA ALA A 583 25.15 21.14 -8.61
C ALA A 583 24.58 22.18 -9.60
N LEU A 584 24.58 21.87 -10.90
CA LEU A 584 24.08 22.76 -11.96
C LEU A 584 22.58 22.58 -12.24
N VAL A 585 22.01 21.39 -12.00
CA VAL A 585 20.62 21.07 -12.35
C VAL A 585 19.61 21.41 -11.23
N HIS A 586 20.04 21.50 -9.97
CA HIS A 586 19.13 21.74 -8.84
C HIS A 586 19.54 22.91 -7.95
N GLY A 587 18.83 24.04 -8.08
CA GLY A 587 18.74 25.07 -7.05
C GLY A 587 17.97 24.54 -5.83
N ALA A 588 18.65 23.77 -4.98
CA ALA A 588 18.08 22.79 -4.05
C ALA A 588 17.32 23.37 -2.83
N VAL A 589 16.18 24.03 -3.06
CA VAL A 589 15.25 24.45 -1.99
C VAL A 589 14.63 23.24 -1.27
N ASN A 590 14.39 22.14 -1.99
CA ASN A 590 13.85 20.88 -1.49
C ASN A 590 14.82 19.73 -1.83
N THR A 591 15.22 18.93 -0.84
CA THR A 591 16.14 17.79 -1.05
C THR A 591 15.79 16.63 -0.11
N SER A 592 16.00 15.38 -0.55
CA SER A 592 15.92 14.22 0.33
C SER A 592 17.24 13.99 1.07
N LEU A 593 17.18 13.48 2.31
CA LEU A 593 18.40 13.28 3.13
C LEU A 593 19.47 12.45 2.43
N ILE A 594 19.08 11.41 1.70
CA ILE A 594 20.01 10.55 0.94
C ILE A 594 20.72 11.32 -0.16
N SER A 595 20.03 12.24 -0.83
CA SER A 595 20.62 13.06 -1.89
C SER A 595 21.68 14.01 -1.33
N LEU A 596 21.45 14.53 -0.12
CA LEU A 596 22.44 15.32 0.61
C LEU A 596 23.63 14.46 1.09
N LEU A 597 23.35 13.26 1.63
CA LEU A 597 24.39 12.35 2.14
C LEU A 597 25.27 11.77 1.02
N LYS A 598 24.75 11.59 -0.20
CA LYS A 598 25.50 11.17 -1.40
C LYS A 598 26.67 12.10 -1.78
N LEU A 599 26.73 13.31 -1.21
CA LEU A 599 27.86 14.22 -1.39
C LEU A 599 29.10 13.78 -0.59
N LEU A 600 28.91 13.09 0.53
CA LEU A 600 29.98 12.63 1.41
C LEU A 600 30.74 11.46 0.75
N PRO A 601 32.09 11.50 0.65
CA PRO A 601 32.85 10.38 0.10
C PRO A 601 32.72 9.14 0.99
N GLY A 602 32.66 7.98 0.35
CA GLY A 602 32.38 6.72 1.04
C GLY A 602 30.96 6.57 1.56
N PHE A 603 30.05 7.55 1.36
CA PHE A 603 28.62 7.30 1.57
C PHE A 603 28.08 6.40 0.47
N GLY A 604 27.73 5.18 0.84
CA GLY A 604 27.22 4.17 -0.08
C GLY A 604 26.31 3.18 0.66
N PHE A 605 25.62 2.35 -0.09
CA PHE A 605 24.89 1.23 0.49
C PHE A 605 25.87 0.13 0.89
N VAL A 606 25.82 -0.32 2.15
CA VAL A 606 26.76 -1.30 2.70
C VAL A 606 26.01 -2.37 3.47
N LEU A 607 26.16 -3.61 3.01
CA LEU A 607 25.75 -4.80 3.74
C LEU A 607 26.71 -5.02 4.91
N CYS A 608 26.28 -4.68 6.12
CA CYS A 608 27.17 -4.71 7.28
C CYS A 608 26.73 -5.72 8.33
N LYS A 609 27.71 -6.56 8.70
CA LYS A 609 27.74 -7.31 9.96
C LYS A 609 27.47 -6.36 11.15
N LYS A 610 26.31 -6.48 11.81
CA LYS A 610 26.01 -5.87 13.11
C LYS A 610 25.77 -6.96 14.15
N GLY A 611 26.83 -7.30 14.88
CA GLY A 611 26.83 -8.32 15.92
C GLY A 611 26.65 -9.69 15.30
N ARG A 612 25.39 -10.01 14.96
CA ARG A 612 25.05 -11.13 14.12
C ARG A 612 23.86 -10.87 13.12
N LYS A 613 23.86 -9.77 12.31
CA LYS A 613 23.04 -9.55 11.06
C LYS A 613 23.81 -8.89 9.88
N TYR A 614 23.45 -9.09 8.60
CA TYR A 614 23.92 -8.28 7.46
C TYR A 614 22.87 -7.23 7.08
N VAL A 615 22.64 -6.25 7.96
CA VAL A 615 21.70 -5.18 7.62
C VAL A 615 22.26 -4.38 6.46
N GLY A 616 21.51 -4.33 5.36
CA GLY A 616 21.77 -3.48 4.22
C GLY A 616 21.34 -2.06 4.52
N ASP A 617 22.31 -1.24 4.93
CA ASP A 617 22.09 0.15 5.31
C ASP A 617 23.02 1.07 4.52
N TYR A 618 22.63 2.33 4.31
CA TYR A 618 23.58 3.33 3.89
C TYR A 618 24.58 3.65 5.01
N ARG A 619 25.87 3.58 4.70
CA ARG A 619 26.99 3.87 5.62
C ARG A 619 28.01 4.77 4.95
N ILE A 620 28.82 5.44 5.78
CA ILE A 620 30.05 6.11 5.37
C ILE A 620 31.21 5.15 5.67
N THR A 621 31.90 4.68 4.64
CA THR A 621 33.06 3.76 4.76
C THR A 621 34.41 4.44 4.55
N GLY A 622 34.41 5.68 4.04
CA GLY A 622 35.61 6.50 3.91
C GLY A 622 35.87 7.35 5.14
N LEU A 623 37.13 7.76 5.34
CA LEU A 623 37.45 8.84 6.26
C LEU A 623 36.86 10.14 5.71
N LEU A 624 36.02 10.80 6.52
CA LEU A 624 35.56 12.16 6.25
C LEU A 624 36.70 13.12 6.58
N ASN A 625 37.24 13.78 5.56
CA ASN A 625 38.17 14.90 5.73
C ASN A 625 37.42 16.24 5.78
N ASP A 626 38.11 17.29 6.24
CA ASP A 626 37.54 18.63 6.39
C ASP A 626 36.98 19.18 5.08
N ASP A 627 37.60 18.92 3.93
CA ASP A 627 37.11 19.35 2.61
C ASP A 627 35.73 18.77 2.27
N SER A 628 35.50 17.51 2.66
CA SER A 628 34.23 16.82 2.43
C SER A 628 33.13 17.34 3.35
N LEU A 629 33.48 17.67 4.60
CA LEU A 629 32.59 18.32 5.54
C LEU A 629 32.28 19.75 5.09
N GLN A 630 33.27 20.55 4.68
CA GLN A 630 33.04 21.89 4.11
C GLN A 630 32.16 21.84 2.86
N SER A 631 32.36 20.86 1.98
CA SER A 631 31.49 20.64 0.81
C SER A 631 30.05 20.33 1.25
N PHE A 632 29.87 19.36 2.16
CA PHE A 632 28.56 19.01 2.72
C PHE A 632 27.89 20.22 3.37
N ASP A 633 28.61 21.00 4.17
CA ASP A 633 28.13 22.20 4.85
C ASP A 633 27.67 23.28 3.87
N LEU A 634 28.44 23.51 2.80
CA LEU A 634 28.09 24.44 1.74
C LEU A 634 26.76 24.03 1.09
N TYR A 635 26.61 22.78 0.67
CA TYR A 635 25.35 22.29 0.09
C TYR A 635 24.20 22.28 1.12
N ALA A 636 24.44 21.83 2.33
CA ALA A 636 23.41 21.73 3.37
C ALA A 636 22.92 23.11 3.85
N SER A 637 23.75 24.15 3.74
CA SER A 637 23.33 25.55 3.94
C SER A 637 22.34 26.06 2.87
N THR A 638 22.26 25.40 1.70
CA THR A 638 21.26 25.74 0.67
C THR A 638 19.92 25.02 0.89
N VAL A 639 19.91 23.89 1.61
CA VAL A 639 18.72 23.06 1.82
C VAL A 639 17.77 23.70 2.82
N LYS A 640 16.68 24.29 2.30
CA LYS A 640 15.62 24.91 3.12
C LYS A 640 14.53 23.93 3.54
N ARG A 641 14.31 22.84 2.79
CA ARG A 641 13.36 21.77 3.12
C ARG A 641 14.01 20.40 2.96
N LEU A 642 13.95 19.61 4.03
CA LEU A 642 14.44 18.24 4.09
C LEU A 642 13.27 17.27 4.21
N ILE A 643 13.22 16.29 3.31
CA ILE A 643 12.25 15.19 3.36
C ILE A 643 13.01 13.89 3.62
N MET A 644 12.58 13.17 4.65
CA MET A 644 13.06 11.84 5.01
C MET A 644 11.91 10.86 4.79
N SER A 645 11.88 10.23 3.60
CA SER A 645 10.91 9.18 3.28
C SER A 645 11.29 7.85 3.92
N GLU A 646 10.32 6.93 3.99
CA GLU A 646 10.42 5.62 4.62
C GLU A 646 11.39 4.65 3.92
N ASP A 647 11.67 4.89 2.63
CA ASP A 647 12.10 3.86 1.69
C ASP A 647 13.52 3.31 1.90
N TYR A 648 14.34 3.94 2.75
CA TYR A 648 15.78 3.63 2.84
C TYR A 648 16.37 3.75 4.26
N LYS A 649 16.93 2.64 4.74
CA LYS A 649 17.64 2.57 6.02
C LYS A 649 19.03 3.19 5.90
N VAL A 650 19.24 4.35 6.53
CA VAL A 650 20.58 4.91 6.77
C VAL A 650 21.04 4.47 8.15
N HIS A 651 22.24 3.91 8.27
CA HIS A 651 22.71 3.33 9.53
C HIS A 651 22.99 4.42 10.59
N PRO A 652 22.62 4.22 11.87
CA PRO A 652 22.91 5.18 12.95
C PRO A 652 24.39 5.55 13.16
N SER A 653 25.35 4.81 12.59
CA SER A 653 26.76 5.22 12.61
C SER A 653 27.05 6.40 11.68
N VAL A 654 26.35 6.56 10.55
CA VAL A 654 26.44 7.75 9.67
C VAL A 654 26.12 9.00 10.47
N TYR A 655 25.05 8.89 11.24
CA TYR A 655 24.48 9.94 12.06
C TYR A 655 25.36 10.28 13.25
N THR A 656 25.94 9.26 13.89
CA THR A 656 26.89 9.45 14.99
C THR A 656 28.20 10.06 14.50
N ALA A 657 28.72 9.63 13.35
CA ALA A 657 29.93 10.18 12.72
C ALA A 657 29.74 11.64 12.30
N LEU A 658 28.61 11.98 11.68
CA LEU A 658 28.27 13.36 11.36
C LEU A 658 28.14 14.22 12.62
N ALA A 659 27.47 13.75 13.66
CA ALA A 659 27.34 14.48 14.92
C ALA A 659 28.68 14.66 15.67
N SER A 660 29.61 13.70 15.60
CA SER A 660 30.94 13.84 16.20
C SER A 660 31.87 14.78 15.43
N LEU A 661 31.68 14.87 14.10
CA LEU A 661 32.51 15.70 13.21
C LEU A 661 31.94 17.10 12.99
N ARG A 662 30.63 17.31 13.19
CA ARG A 662 29.95 18.60 13.06
C ARG A 662 29.38 19.06 14.41
N PRO A 663 30.10 19.91 15.16
CA PRO A 663 29.56 20.56 16.36
C PRO A 663 28.59 21.72 16.06
N ARG A 664 28.13 21.88 14.81
CA ARG A 664 27.28 23.00 14.37
C ARG A 664 26.01 22.50 13.69
N PRO A 665 24.82 23.03 14.04
CA PRO A 665 23.59 22.65 13.40
C PRO A 665 23.52 23.10 11.94
N LEU A 666 22.58 22.53 11.17
CA LEU A 666 22.32 22.96 9.79
C LEU A 666 21.76 24.38 9.81
N PRO A 667 22.50 25.43 9.39
CA PRO A 667 22.13 26.81 9.72
C PRO A 667 20.90 27.34 8.96
N SER A 668 20.34 26.57 8.03
CA SER A 668 19.38 27.06 7.03
C SER A 668 18.20 26.12 6.76
N LEU A 669 18.07 25.02 7.50
CA LEU A 669 16.89 24.17 7.38
C LEU A 669 15.67 24.91 7.98
N ILE A 670 14.62 25.09 7.17
CA ILE A 670 13.39 25.80 7.55
C ILE A 670 12.24 24.81 7.76
N ARG A 671 12.18 23.73 6.97
CA ARG A 671 11.14 22.70 7.08
C ARG A 671 11.70 21.28 7.10
N LEU A 672 11.19 20.46 8.00
CA LEU A 672 11.52 19.03 8.14
C LEU A 672 10.25 18.20 7.95
N ARG A 673 10.32 17.11 7.17
CA ARG A 673 9.31 16.05 7.13
C ARG A 673 10.01 14.70 7.29
N CYS A 674 9.56 13.86 8.22
CA CYS A 674 10.21 12.59 8.55
C CYS A 674 9.19 11.51 8.92
N GLY A 675 9.31 10.31 8.33
CA GLY A 675 8.24 9.31 8.37
C GLY A 675 8.53 7.91 8.92
N SER A 676 9.47 7.66 9.85
CA SER A 676 9.75 6.27 10.28
C SER A 676 10.19 6.04 11.73
N GLU A 677 10.04 4.77 12.18
CA GLU A 677 10.40 4.21 13.50
C GLU A 677 11.85 4.50 13.98
N LEU A 678 12.77 4.90 13.09
CA LEU A 678 14.21 4.98 13.40
C LEU A 678 14.71 6.38 13.76
N PHE A 679 13.98 7.08 14.63
CA PHE A 679 14.49 8.26 15.32
C PHE A 679 15.61 7.88 16.31
N THR A 680 16.84 7.78 15.80
CA THR A 680 18.03 7.61 16.65
C THR A 680 18.52 8.94 17.20
N PHE A 681 18.57 9.01 18.53
CA PHE A 681 18.71 10.18 19.40
C PHE A 681 19.88 11.15 19.18
N LYS A 682 20.73 10.91 18.17
CA LYS A 682 21.86 11.79 17.82
C LYS A 682 21.75 12.49 16.46
N MET A 683 20.80 12.13 15.60
CA MET A 683 20.68 12.72 14.26
C MET A 683 20.21 14.19 14.30
N MET A 684 19.37 14.52 15.27
CA MET A 684 18.78 15.85 15.46
C MET A 684 19.69 16.85 16.22
N PHE A 685 20.92 16.50 16.60
CA PHE A 685 21.89 17.49 17.12
C PHE A 685 22.26 18.58 16.09
N MET A 686 21.71 18.50 14.88
CA MET A 686 21.82 19.53 13.86
C MET A 686 20.49 20.12 13.39
N ILE A 687 19.38 19.97 14.15
CA ILE A 687 18.19 20.75 13.80
C ILE A 687 18.57 22.23 13.82
N SER A 688 18.33 22.86 12.69
CA SER A 688 18.52 24.28 12.50
C SER A 688 17.89 25.10 13.63
N PRO A 689 18.60 26.06 14.24
CA PRO A 689 17.96 27.07 15.09
C PRO A 689 16.96 27.92 14.29
N CYS A 690 17.01 27.86 12.95
CA CYS A 690 16.05 28.43 12.02
C CYS A 690 14.93 27.45 11.58
N LEU A 691 14.81 26.26 12.19
CA LEU A 691 13.70 25.35 11.89
C LEU A 691 12.38 26.02 12.31
N GLN A 692 11.46 26.07 11.35
CA GLN A 692 10.19 26.75 11.46
C GLN A 692 8.99 25.80 11.39
N SER A 693 9.13 24.69 10.67
CA SER A 693 8.06 23.70 10.48
C SER A 693 8.62 22.28 10.58
N ALA A 694 8.00 21.45 11.41
CA ALA A 694 8.28 20.01 11.50
C ALA A 694 7.02 19.20 11.18
N VAL A 695 7.18 18.11 10.43
CA VAL A 695 6.16 17.11 10.14
C VAL A 695 6.73 15.74 10.51
N PHE A 696 6.09 15.05 11.46
CA PHE A 696 6.44 13.70 11.89
C PHE A 696 5.35 12.74 11.45
N GLU A 697 5.71 11.71 10.69
CA GLU A 697 4.78 10.67 10.21
C GLU A 697 5.21 9.33 10.85
N TRP A 698 4.24 8.51 11.26
CA TRP A 698 4.48 7.17 11.82
C TRP A 698 5.44 7.09 13.02
N ALA A 699 5.42 8.10 13.89
CA ALA A 699 6.20 8.06 15.12
C ALA A 699 5.57 7.11 16.14
N ASP A 700 6.39 6.27 16.79
CA ASP A 700 6.02 5.65 18.06
C ASP A 700 6.19 6.66 19.21
N ASP A 701 5.47 6.43 20.30
CA ASP A 701 5.40 7.35 21.45
C ASP A 701 6.77 7.60 22.11
N GLY A 702 7.51 6.52 22.39
CA GLY A 702 8.79 6.59 23.09
C GLY A 702 9.90 7.29 22.30
N HIS A 703 9.83 7.26 20.97
CA HIS A 703 10.71 8.01 20.07
C HIS A 703 10.19 9.43 19.80
N LEU A 704 8.88 9.64 19.71
CA LEU A 704 8.32 10.99 19.51
C LEU A 704 8.57 11.89 20.70
N MET A 705 8.29 11.44 21.92
CA MET A 705 8.37 12.29 23.12
C MET A 705 9.78 12.81 23.40
N LYS A 706 10.78 11.95 23.26
CA LYS A 706 12.19 12.35 23.34
C LYS A 706 12.63 13.20 22.12
N SER A 707 12.00 13.05 20.96
CA SER A 707 12.27 13.93 19.80
C SER A 707 11.69 15.33 20.02
N LEU A 708 10.49 15.43 20.60
CA LEU A 708 9.87 16.70 20.97
C LEU A 708 10.69 17.45 22.02
N SER A 709 11.31 16.76 22.99
CA SER A 709 12.21 17.42 23.96
C SER A 709 13.46 18.01 23.30
N LEU A 710 14.05 17.33 22.30
CA LEU A 710 15.17 17.87 21.51
C LEU A 710 14.76 19.05 20.62
N VAL A 711 13.65 18.95 19.88
CA VAL A 711 13.14 20.05 19.03
C VAL A 711 12.90 21.31 19.86
N LYS A 712 12.35 21.15 21.05
CA LYS A 712 12.11 22.20 22.04
C LYS A 712 13.38 22.92 22.50
N GLU A 713 14.49 22.21 22.64
CA GLU A 713 15.77 22.79 23.09
C GLU A 713 16.53 23.46 21.93
N GLU A 714 16.55 22.83 20.75
CA GLU A 714 17.38 23.27 19.61
C GLU A 714 16.65 24.17 18.59
N SER A 715 15.31 24.18 18.56
CA SER A 715 14.50 24.89 17.55
C SER A 715 13.58 25.97 18.13
N PRO A 716 14.13 27.05 18.73
CA PRO A 716 13.32 28.11 19.34
C PRO A 716 12.42 28.84 18.33
N LEU A 717 12.69 28.77 17.02
CA LEU A 717 11.89 29.39 15.96
C LEU A 717 10.78 28.50 15.38
N LEU A 718 10.54 27.32 15.94
CA LEU A 718 9.48 26.42 15.47
C LEU A 718 8.10 27.07 15.67
N HIS A 719 7.40 27.30 14.55
CA HIS A 719 6.04 27.85 14.54
C HIS A 719 4.98 26.86 14.06
N SER A 720 5.38 25.76 13.43
CA SER A 720 4.46 24.71 12.95
C SER A 720 4.99 23.33 13.35
N LEU A 721 4.15 22.55 14.03
CA LEU A 721 4.40 21.16 14.37
C LEU A 721 3.22 20.32 13.90
N VAL A 722 3.49 19.36 13.04
CA VAL A 722 2.51 18.42 12.50
C VAL A 722 2.96 17.01 12.87
N ILE A 723 2.07 16.20 13.39
CA ILE A 723 2.29 14.80 13.77
C ILE A 723 1.14 14.02 13.14
N THR A 724 1.42 13.04 12.30
CA THR A 724 0.40 12.26 11.57
C THR A 724 0.66 10.77 11.68
N ARG A 725 -0.41 9.97 11.72
CA ARG A 725 -0.36 8.49 11.72
C ARG A 725 0.50 7.90 12.84
N ALA A 726 0.54 8.51 14.03
CA ALA A 726 1.24 7.90 15.16
C ALA A 726 0.64 6.53 15.46
N ALA A 727 1.51 5.51 15.52
CA ALA A 727 1.08 4.13 15.65
C ALA A 727 0.90 3.74 17.12
N GLY A 728 -0.35 3.56 17.53
CA GLY A 728 -0.72 3.15 18.89
C GLY A 728 -1.23 4.31 19.75
N GLU A 729 -0.93 4.23 21.04
CA GLU A 729 -1.26 5.21 22.07
C GLU A 729 -0.11 6.21 22.20
N LEU A 730 -0.41 7.50 22.08
CA LEU A 730 0.56 8.58 22.23
C LEU A 730 0.34 9.30 23.57
N SER A 731 1.32 9.27 24.48
CA SER A 731 1.28 9.99 25.75
C SER A 731 1.96 11.36 25.60
N LEU A 732 1.18 12.39 25.29
CA LEU A 732 1.70 13.75 25.16
C LEU A 732 1.78 14.46 26.52
N GLU A 733 2.97 14.47 27.13
CA GLU A 733 3.29 15.43 28.20
C GLU A 733 3.22 16.87 27.65
N LEU A 734 2.10 17.56 27.87
CA LEU A 734 1.85 18.94 27.45
C LEU A 734 2.95 19.92 27.90
N ASN A 735 3.59 19.65 29.03
CA ASN A 735 4.70 20.43 29.56
C ASN A 735 5.89 20.53 28.58
N ASN A 736 6.06 19.59 27.64
CA ASN A 736 7.07 19.70 26.59
C ASN A 736 6.61 20.61 25.44
N ILE A 737 5.35 20.51 25.03
CA ILE A 737 4.74 21.40 24.02
C ILE A 737 4.68 22.85 24.54
N ALA A 738 4.42 23.04 25.83
CA ALA A 738 4.40 24.33 26.54
C ALA A 738 5.66 25.18 26.36
N GLN A 739 6.79 24.52 26.12
CA GLN A 739 8.09 25.16 26.04
C GLN A 739 8.45 25.58 24.60
N LEU A 740 7.64 25.17 23.60
CA LEU A 740 7.68 25.66 22.22
C LEU A 740 7.04 27.06 22.11
N ARG A 741 7.67 28.06 22.72
CA ARG A 741 7.14 29.43 22.91
C ARG A 741 6.75 30.19 21.63
N ASN A 742 7.15 29.71 20.45
CA ASN A 742 6.82 30.32 19.16
C ASN A 742 5.83 29.47 18.34
N LEU A 743 5.32 28.36 18.87
CA LEU A 743 4.39 27.48 18.18
C LEU A 743 3.08 28.24 17.88
N ARG A 744 2.68 28.22 16.61
CA ARG A 744 1.47 28.86 16.07
C ARG A 744 0.51 27.84 15.47
N VAL A 745 1.02 26.75 14.89
CA VAL A 745 0.23 25.67 14.30
C VAL A 745 0.61 24.35 14.96
N PHE A 746 -0.37 23.64 15.50
CA PHE A 746 -0.23 22.27 15.99
C PHE A 746 -1.28 21.40 15.31
N ASP A 747 -0.86 20.39 14.54
CA ASP A 747 -1.73 19.44 13.83
C ASP A 747 -1.36 18.01 14.25
N LEU A 748 -2.35 17.22 14.66
CA LEU A 748 -2.17 15.94 15.35
C LEU A 748 -3.18 14.90 14.84
N SER A 749 -2.73 14.07 13.89
CA SER A 749 -3.38 12.82 13.46
C SER A 749 -2.70 11.65 14.19
N VAL A 750 -3.45 11.00 15.08
CA VAL A 750 -2.98 9.88 15.94
C VAL A 750 -4.14 8.93 16.15
N ARG A 751 -3.91 7.63 16.40
CA ARG A 751 -5.04 6.68 16.60
C ARG A 751 -5.64 6.72 17.99
N LYS A 752 -4.82 6.88 19.02
CA LYS A 752 -5.23 7.07 20.41
C LYS A 752 -4.31 8.12 21.04
N LEU A 753 -4.90 9.12 21.67
CA LEU A 753 -4.18 10.18 22.37
C LEU A 753 -4.47 10.07 23.86
N VAL A 754 -3.42 10.06 24.67
CA VAL A 754 -3.47 10.15 26.13
C VAL A 754 -2.64 11.35 26.57
N ILE A 755 -3.12 12.10 27.56
CA ILE A 755 -2.61 13.43 27.86
C ILE A 755 -2.29 13.57 29.34
N GLU A 756 -1.01 13.36 29.66
CA GLU A 756 -0.46 13.59 30.99
C GLU A 756 -0.31 15.09 31.30
N ILE A 757 -1.36 15.68 31.91
CA ILE A 757 -1.20 16.93 32.67
C ILE A 757 -0.49 16.61 33.99
N ARG A 758 0.83 16.79 34.04
CA ARG A 758 1.54 16.88 35.33
C ARG A 758 1.35 18.27 35.92
N GLU A 759 0.84 18.30 37.16
CA GLU A 759 0.66 19.52 37.95
C GLU A 759 1.97 20.34 38.00
N GLY A 760 1.99 21.43 37.23
CA GLY A 760 3.19 22.17 36.91
C GLY A 760 2.87 23.62 36.54
N ARG A 761 3.90 24.40 36.18
CA ARG A 761 3.76 25.84 35.90
C ARG A 761 2.66 26.09 34.86
N PRO A 762 1.83 27.14 35.03
CA PRO A 762 0.71 27.40 34.15
C PRO A 762 1.15 27.55 32.69
N PHE A 763 0.56 26.73 31.85
CA PHE A 763 0.68 26.77 30.40
C PHE A 763 0.24 28.14 29.88
N ASN A 764 1.09 28.84 29.12
CA ASN A 764 0.75 30.12 28.48
C ASN A 764 0.92 30.01 26.96
N PRO A 765 -0.09 29.45 26.26
CA PRO A 765 -0.07 29.22 24.82
C PRO A 765 -0.51 30.44 24.00
N SER A 766 -0.22 31.66 24.46
CA SER A 766 -0.63 32.91 23.80
C SER A 766 -0.26 32.99 22.30
N THR A 767 0.78 32.26 21.87
CA THR A 767 1.21 32.17 20.48
C THR A 767 0.43 31.19 19.60
N LEU A 768 -0.25 30.17 20.15
CA LEU A 768 -0.94 29.20 19.31
C LEU A 768 -2.13 29.86 18.60
N LYS A 769 -2.17 29.72 17.27
CA LYS A 769 -3.20 30.28 16.37
C LYS A 769 -4.02 29.22 15.67
N GLN A 770 -3.50 28.02 15.49
CA GLN A 770 -4.19 26.90 14.85
C GLN A 770 -3.93 25.61 15.63
N LEU A 771 -5.02 24.92 15.96
CA LEU A 771 -5.04 23.58 16.53
C LEU A 771 -5.85 22.68 15.60
N VAL A 772 -5.28 21.54 15.20
CA VAL A 772 -5.93 20.52 14.37
C VAL A 772 -5.73 19.17 15.05
N LEU A 773 -6.81 18.43 15.20
CA LEU A 773 -6.89 17.12 15.84
C LEU A 773 -7.66 16.19 14.87
N ARG A 774 -7.10 15.03 14.51
CA ARG A 774 -7.70 14.10 13.54
C ARG A 774 -7.50 12.62 13.89
N GLU A 775 -8.34 11.78 13.28
CA GLU A 775 -8.19 10.32 13.18
C GLU A 775 -8.10 9.52 14.50
N ALA A 776 -8.33 10.14 15.67
CA ALA A 776 -8.19 9.43 16.94
C ALA A 776 -9.52 8.96 17.54
N LEU A 777 -9.45 7.76 18.09
CA LEU A 777 -10.26 7.33 19.22
C LEU A 777 -9.71 8.04 20.46
N TYR A 778 -10.07 9.32 20.59
CA TYR A 778 -9.70 10.15 21.73
C TYR A 778 -10.43 9.71 22.99
N ASP A 779 -9.76 9.77 24.14
CA ASP A 779 -10.50 10.08 25.35
C ASP A 779 -10.99 11.54 25.22
N TRP A 780 -12.30 11.73 25.25
CA TRP A 780 -12.93 13.04 25.13
C TRP A 780 -12.57 13.94 26.33
N GLU A 781 -12.26 13.37 27.50
CA GLU A 781 -11.73 14.13 28.63
C GLU A 781 -10.39 14.77 28.29
N ASP A 782 -9.57 14.05 27.52
CA ASP A 782 -8.25 14.53 27.09
C ASP A 782 -8.39 15.61 26.01
N ILE A 783 -9.34 15.52 25.07
CA ILE A 783 -9.65 16.66 24.18
C ILE A 783 -10.08 17.89 24.98
N ILE A 784 -11.00 17.74 25.94
CA ILE A 784 -11.45 18.86 26.78
C ILE A 784 -10.26 19.47 27.52
N LYS A 785 -9.39 18.65 28.12
CA LYS A 785 -8.12 19.07 28.73
C LYS A 785 -7.26 19.88 27.76
N VAL A 786 -7.06 19.42 26.51
CA VAL A 786 -6.35 20.21 25.47
C VAL A 786 -7.00 21.57 25.28
N VAL A 787 -8.30 21.61 24.98
CA VAL A 787 -9.00 22.85 24.63
C VAL A 787 -8.99 23.83 25.83
N ASP A 788 -9.22 23.34 27.05
CA ASP A 788 -9.18 24.12 28.29
C ASP A 788 -7.78 24.70 28.60
N LEU A 789 -6.70 23.98 28.28
CA LEU A 789 -5.34 24.53 28.40
C LEU A 789 -5.12 25.70 27.45
N TYR A 790 -5.75 25.66 26.27
CA TYR A 790 -5.72 26.75 25.30
C TYR A 790 -6.65 27.93 25.62
N ARG A 791 -7.29 27.98 26.81
CA ARG A 791 -8.16 29.07 27.29
C ARG A 791 -7.60 30.49 27.17
N THR A 792 -6.28 30.65 27.30
CA THR A 792 -5.60 31.95 27.19
C THR A 792 -4.91 32.17 25.84
N SER A 793 -4.93 31.17 24.95
CA SER A 793 -4.46 31.34 23.57
C SER A 793 -5.42 32.25 22.81
N GLY A 794 -4.87 33.09 21.93
CA GLY A 794 -5.68 33.78 20.93
C GLY A 794 -5.84 32.87 19.71
N LEU A 795 -6.52 31.73 19.87
CA LEU A 795 -6.70 30.71 18.84
C LEU A 795 -7.58 31.24 17.72
N GLN A 796 -7.11 31.14 16.48
CA GLN A 796 -7.79 31.66 15.28
C GLN A 796 -8.40 30.57 14.42
N ALA A 797 -7.90 29.34 14.52
CA ALA A 797 -8.40 28.18 13.79
C ALA A 797 -8.43 26.93 14.70
N PHE A 798 -9.55 26.22 14.68
CA PHE A 798 -9.72 24.93 15.35
C PHE A 798 -10.25 23.92 14.34
N SER A 799 -9.67 22.72 14.33
CA SER A 799 -10.16 21.59 13.55
C SER A 799 -10.19 20.35 14.42
N LEU A 800 -11.32 19.63 14.43
CA LEU A 800 -11.44 18.35 15.13
C LEU A 800 -12.20 17.35 14.24
N GLU A 801 -11.57 16.21 14.02
CA GLU A 801 -12.06 15.09 13.22
C GLU A 801 -12.04 13.83 14.10
N GLY A 802 -13.20 13.21 14.31
CA GLY A 802 -13.32 11.99 15.12
C GLY A 802 -14.75 11.65 15.52
N GLY A 803 -14.97 10.39 15.91
CA GLY A 803 -16.24 9.90 16.43
C GLY A 803 -16.35 10.09 17.94
N MET A 804 -17.34 10.85 18.38
CA MET A 804 -17.67 11.05 19.80
C MET A 804 -19.18 11.17 20.00
N PRO A 805 -19.71 10.80 21.19
CA PRO A 805 -21.10 11.04 21.55
C PRO A 805 -21.46 12.53 21.55
N ARG A 806 -22.74 12.82 21.32
CA ARG A 806 -23.30 14.17 21.19
C ARG A 806 -22.97 15.07 22.38
N GLU A 807 -23.09 14.54 23.59
CA GLU A 807 -22.87 15.28 24.85
C GLU A 807 -21.42 15.74 24.97
N LYS A 808 -20.48 14.96 24.41
CA LYS A 808 -19.05 15.27 24.45
C LYS A 808 -18.71 16.39 23.47
N TRP A 809 -19.33 16.36 22.30
CA TRP A 809 -19.28 17.47 21.35
C TRP A 809 -19.88 18.76 21.94
N GLU A 810 -21.06 18.69 22.56
CA GLU A 810 -21.70 19.86 23.20
C GLU A 810 -20.84 20.44 24.34
N LEU A 811 -20.14 19.59 25.12
CA LEU A 811 -19.14 20.03 26.10
C LEU A 811 -17.95 20.76 25.43
N ILE A 812 -17.33 20.17 24.40
CA ILE A 812 -16.22 20.79 23.66
C ILE A 812 -16.66 22.14 23.06
N PHE A 813 -17.85 22.21 22.48
CA PHE A 813 -18.41 23.45 21.93
C PHE A 813 -18.66 24.50 23.03
N GLY A 814 -19.14 24.08 24.21
CA GLY A 814 -19.28 24.94 25.37
C GLY A 814 -17.95 25.55 25.82
N VAL A 815 -16.89 24.75 25.87
CA VAL A 815 -15.52 25.21 26.19
C VAL A 815 -15.01 26.19 25.12
N LEU A 816 -15.02 25.81 23.84
CA LEU A 816 -14.60 26.67 22.73
C LEU A 816 -15.31 28.02 22.75
N SER A 817 -16.62 28.02 23.02
CA SER A 817 -17.46 29.22 22.97
C SER A 817 -17.34 30.10 24.21
N ALA A 818 -17.04 29.51 25.37
CA ALA A 818 -16.73 30.26 26.58
C ALA A 818 -15.35 30.94 26.51
N GLN A 819 -14.41 30.39 25.74
CA GLN A 819 -12.99 30.78 25.79
C GLN A 819 -12.51 31.51 24.53
N GLN A 820 -13.00 31.13 23.35
CA GLN A 820 -12.50 31.58 22.04
C GLN A 820 -13.55 32.38 21.23
N SER A 821 -14.64 32.82 21.87
CA SER A 821 -15.76 33.60 21.27
C SER A 821 -15.35 34.76 20.37
N ASN A 822 -14.27 35.46 20.72
CA ASN A 822 -13.80 36.66 20.02
C ASN A 822 -12.51 36.43 19.20
N THR A 823 -11.92 35.24 19.25
CA THR A 823 -10.61 34.93 18.66
C THR A 823 -10.71 33.93 17.52
N LEU A 824 -11.65 32.98 17.61
CA LEU A 824 -11.80 31.94 16.61
C LEU A 824 -12.41 32.49 15.32
N THR A 825 -11.68 32.35 14.22
CA THR A 825 -12.08 32.78 12.87
C THR A 825 -12.34 31.60 11.93
N LYS A 826 -11.81 30.41 12.25
CA LYS A 826 -12.02 29.18 11.48
C LYS A 826 -12.39 28.03 12.40
N LEU A 827 -13.43 27.30 12.04
CA LEU A 827 -13.87 26.09 12.71
C LEU A 827 -14.10 25.01 11.66
N SER A 828 -13.47 23.86 11.82
CA SER A 828 -13.64 22.69 10.96
C SER A 828 -13.95 21.47 11.82
N LEU A 829 -15.07 20.82 11.57
CA LEU A 829 -15.59 19.74 12.40
C LEU A 829 -15.98 18.59 11.49
N ASP A 830 -15.30 17.45 11.62
CA ASP A 830 -15.64 16.22 10.91
C ASP A 830 -16.24 15.22 11.91
N LEU A 831 -17.52 14.95 11.72
CA LEU A 831 -18.40 14.26 12.64
C LEU A 831 -18.70 12.86 12.08
N ASP A 832 -18.20 11.81 12.74
CA ASP A 832 -18.64 10.45 12.46
C ASP A 832 -20.03 10.23 13.08
N ILE A 833 -21.05 10.11 12.23
CA ILE A 833 -22.47 10.07 12.63
C ILE A 833 -22.75 8.84 13.52
N ARG A 834 -22.01 7.74 13.34
CA ARG A 834 -22.24 6.47 14.06
C ARG A 834 -22.09 6.64 15.56
N HIS A 835 -21.13 7.46 15.97
CA HIS A 835 -20.87 7.74 17.39
C HIS A 835 -21.83 8.79 17.98
N LEU A 836 -22.54 9.58 17.16
CA LEU A 836 -23.56 10.51 17.63
C LEU A 836 -24.89 9.82 18.03
N ALA A 837 -25.14 8.62 17.49
CA ALA A 837 -26.39 7.87 17.73
C ALA A 837 -26.26 6.75 18.78
N ALA A 838 -25.04 6.42 19.20
CA ALA A 838 -24.75 5.31 20.12
C ALA A 838 -25.01 5.67 21.59
N ASP A 839 -26.27 5.52 22.01
CA ASP A 839 -26.66 5.36 23.42
C ASP A 839 -27.38 4.01 23.59
N ASP A 840 -27.08 3.25 24.65
CA ASP A 840 -27.21 1.79 24.69
C ASP A 840 -28.68 1.27 24.64
N GLY A 841 -29.25 1.20 23.43
CA GLY A 841 -30.56 0.61 23.15
C GLY A 841 -31.74 1.59 23.17
N VAL A 842 -31.49 2.90 23.21
CA VAL A 842 -32.53 3.92 23.00
C VAL A 842 -32.74 4.11 21.49
N PRO A 843 -33.98 4.08 20.96
CA PRO A 843 -34.21 4.21 19.53
C PRO A 843 -33.72 5.56 19.00
N THR A 844 -32.64 5.50 18.20
CA THR A 844 -32.06 6.55 17.35
C THR A 844 -32.48 7.98 17.74
N VAL A 845 -31.64 8.65 18.53
CA VAL A 845 -31.78 10.10 18.75
C VAL A 845 -31.70 10.80 17.40
N ARG A 846 -32.85 11.14 16.83
CA ARG A 846 -32.90 12.11 15.74
C ARG A 846 -32.25 13.38 16.25
N ILE A 847 -31.33 13.93 15.46
CA ILE A 847 -30.79 15.27 15.72
C ILE A 847 -31.87 16.26 15.25
N ASP A 848 -32.98 16.31 16.01
CA ASP A 848 -34.26 16.92 15.60
C ASP A 848 -34.12 18.40 15.21
N THR A 849 -33.10 19.10 15.73
CA THR A 849 -32.44 20.13 14.94
C THR A 849 -30.92 20.07 15.08
N LEU A 850 -30.20 20.19 13.96
CA LEU A 850 -28.76 20.50 13.96
C LEU A 850 -28.50 21.86 14.64
N SER A 851 -29.47 22.79 14.63
CA SER A 851 -29.38 24.09 15.32
C SER A 851 -29.21 23.94 16.84
N ASP A 852 -29.90 22.98 17.50
CA ASP A 852 -29.72 22.73 18.93
C ASP A 852 -28.31 22.25 19.26
N PHE A 853 -27.76 21.35 18.44
CA PHE A 853 -26.38 20.84 18.56
C PHE A 853 -25.34 21.94 18.33
N LEU A 854 -25.59 22.86 17.39
CA LEU A 854 -24.71 24.00 17.10
C LEU A 854 -24.90 25.18 18.08
N ARG A 855 -26.00 25.24 18.83
CA ARG A 855 -26.32 26.36 19.73
C ARG A 855 -25.20 26.77 20.69
N PRO A 856 -24.39 25.87 21.29
CA PRO A 856 -23.27 26.30 22.13
C PRO A 856 -22.25 27.16 21.36
N LEU A 857 -22.01 26.85 20.08
CA LEU A 857 -21.10 27.57 19.16
C LEU A 857 -21.60 28.97 18.77
N TYR A 858 -22.87 29.31 19.01
CA TYR A 858 -23.44 30.59 18.58
C TYR A 858 -22.86 31.84 19.28
N ARG A 859 -21.88 31.67 20.17
CA ARG A 859 -21.11 32.78 20.78
C ARG A 859 -19.83 33.13 20.02
N LEU A 860 -19.48 32.39 18.95
CA LEU A 860 -18.27 32.58 18.15
C LEU A 860 -18.44 33.74 17.13
N ASN A 861 -18.60 34.98 17.60
CA ASN A 861 -19.02 36.14 16.79
C ASN A 861 -18.08 36.49 15.61
N ASN A 862 -16.81 36.08 15.67
CA ASN A 862 -15.78 36.40 14.69
C ASN A 862 -15.50 35.29 13.66
N LEU A 863 -16.37 34.28 13.58
CA LEU A 863 -16.23 33.17 12.67
C LEU A 863 -16.35 33.62 11.19
N GLN A 864 -15.35 33.26 10.38
CA GLN A 864 -15.23 33.57 8.95
C GLN A 864 -15.21 32.30 8.09
N MET A 865 -14.79 31.18 8.64
CA MET A 865 -14.76 29.89 7.96
C MET A 865 -15.41 28.85 8.86
N LEU A 866 -16.46 28.20 8.35
CA LEU A 866 -17.14 27.11 9.01
C LEU A 866 -17.17 25.91 8.07
N CYS A 867 -16.57 24.79 8.48
CA CYS A 867 -16.64 23.53 7.77
C CYS A 867 -17.25 22.48 8.71
N PHE A 868 -18.32 21.83 8.26
CA PHE A 868 -18.92 20.65 8.86
C PHE A 868 -18.87 19.52 7.85
N SER A 869 -18.21 18.41 8.18
CA SER A 869 -18.33 17.15 7.45
C SER A 869 -19.08 16.14 8.30
N PHE A 870 -19.95 15.38 7.65
CA PHE A 870 -20.72 14.29 8.26
C PHE A 870 -20.33 13.01 7.52
N ASN A 871 -19.35 12.31 8.08
CA ASN A 871 -18.86 11.07 7.51
C ASN A 871 -19.69 9.90 8.05
N SER A 872 -20.22 9.08 7.13
CA SER A 872 -20.73 7.74 7.43
C SER A 872 -20.09 6.77 6.45
N THR A 873 -19.35 5.80 6.98
CA THR A 873 -18.69 4.74 6.19
C THR A 873 -19.61 3.57 5.89
N ASP A 874 -20.68 3.40 6.67
CA ASP A 874 -21.38 2.13 6.77
C ASP A 874 -22.66 2.18 5.95
N ALA A 875 -22.76 1.29 4.96
CA ALA A 875 -23.78 1.39 3.91
C ALA A 875 -25.21 1.00 4.34
N GLY A 876 -25.36 0.46 5.56
CA GLY A 876 -26.55 -0.27 6.01
C GLY A 876 -27.56 0.55 6.80
N GLU A 877 -27.12 1.34 7.78
CA GLU A 877 -28.00 2.03 8.72
C GLU A 877 -27.73 3.54 8.67
N TRP A 878 -28.69 4.28 8.13
CA TRP A 878 -28.58 5.71 7.89
C TRP A 878 -29.40 6.47 8.92
N HIS A 879 -28.77 7.45 9.58
CA HIS A 879 -29.46 8.35 10.49
C HIS A 879 -29.81 9.67 9.79
N ASP A 880 -31.07 10.08 9.91
CA ASP A 880 -31.67 11.27 9.30
C ASP A 880 -30.98 12.59 9.73
N THR A 881 -29.79 12.89 9.23
CA THR A 881 -29.20 14.23 9.41
C THR A 881 -29.98 15.23 8.56
N CYS A 882 -30.57 16.23 9.20
CA CYS A 882 -31.43 17.22 8.56
C CYS A 882 -30.75 18.60 8.55
N ILE A 883 -30.54 19.18 7.37
CA ILE A 883 -29.99 20.53 7.20
C ILE A 883 -31.07 21.38 6.54
N THR A 884 -32.02 21.86 7.34
CA THR A 884 -33.17 22.64 6.90
C THR A 884 -32.82 24.11 6.64
N ASP A 885 -33.72 24.82 5.95
CA ASP A 885 -33.62 26.28 5.79
C ASP A 885 -33.56 27.03 7.12
N THR A 886 -34.20 26.51 8.17
CA THR A 886 -34.11 27.08 9.53
C THR A 886 -32.70 26.98 10.11
N VAL A 887 -32.00 25.86 9.91
CA VAL A 887 -30.61 25.69 10.36
C VAL A 887 -29.68 26.65 9.62
N ILE A 888 -29.80 26.77 8.29
CA ILE A 888 -29.00 27.74 7.52
C ILE A 888 -29.31 29.18 7.95
N SER A 889 -30.59 29.50 8.18
CA SER A 889 -30.98 30.81 8.71
C SER A 889 -30.31 31.13 10.05
N ASP A 890 -30.35 30.20 11.01
CA ASP A 890 -29.71 30.39 12.33
C ASP A 890 -28.20 30.61 12.18
N ILE A 891 -27.51 29.76 11.40
CA ILE A 891 -26.09 29.87 11.06
C ILE A 891 -25.75 31.27 10.50
N CYS A 892 -26.58 31.79 9.59
CA CYS A 892 -26.34 33.08 8.94
C CYS A 892 -26.58 34.29 9.85
N HIS A 893 -27.61 34.25 10.71
CA HIS A 893 -27.90 35.32 11.66
C HIS A 893 -26.85 35.40 12.78
N VAL A 894 -26.30 34.24 13.16
CA VAL A 894 -25.27 34.13 14.19
C VAL A 894 -23.88 34.50 13.67
N TRP A 895 -23.55 34.12 12.43
CA TRP A 895 -22.24 34.37 11.83
C TRP A 895 -22.29 35.18 10.52
N PRO A 896 -22.78 36.44 10.55
CA PRO A 896 -22.90 37.29 9.34
C PRO A 896 -21.55 37.66 8.68
N ASN A 897 -20.44 37.36 9.35
CA ASN A 897 -19.08 37.58 8.85
C ASN A 897 -18.49 36.37 8.09
N LEU A 898 -19.27 35.31 7.85
CA LEU A 898 -18.82 34.15 7.08
C LEU A 898 -18.31 34.54 5.68
N VAL A 899 -17.15 33.98 5.34
CA VAL A 899 -16.46 34.08 4.05
C VAL A 899 -16.49 32.71 3.35
N ASN A 900 -16.35 31.63 4.12
CA ASN A 900 -16.44 30.25 3.66
C ASN A 900 -17.43 29.47 4.54
N LEU A 901 -18.45 28.88 3.93
CA LEU A 901 -19.36 27.93 4.58
C LEU A 901 -19.31 26.60 3.84
N GLU A 902 -18.90 25.53 4.49
CA GLU A 902 -18.89 24.18 3.95
C GLU A 902 -19.71 23.27 4.87
N MET A 903 -20.75 22.63 4.33
CA MET A 903 -21.49 21.55 4.98
C MET A 903 -21.48 20.38 4.00
N LEU A 904 -20.70 19.36 4.33
CA LEU A 904 -20.49 18.15 3.54
C LEU A 904 -21.26 17.02 4.20
N SER A 905 -22.37 16.61 3.60
CA SER A 905 -23.06 15.38 3.99
C SER A 905 -23.65 14.75 2.74
N HIS A 906 -23.46 13.45 2.60
CA HIS A 906 -23.74 12.73 1.37
C HIS A 906 -25.16 12.17 1.28
N ARG A 907 -25.89 12.09 2.41
CA ARG A 907 -27.27 11.60 2.48
C ARG A 907 -28.04 12.36 3.55
N ILE A 908 -28.91 13.25 3.10
CA ILE A 908 -29.77 14.12 3.91
C ILE A 908 -31.18 14.05 3.33
N ASP A 909 -32.17 13.89 4.22
CA ASP A 909 -33.60 13.83 3.88
C ASP A 909 -34.23 15.20 3.68
N SER A 910 -33.83 16.20 4.49
CA SER A 910 -34.26 17.60 4.34
C SER A 910 -33.07 18.52 4.07
N ARG A 911 -33.00 19.02 2.83
CA ARG A 911 -31.87 19.82 2.34
C ARG A 911 -32.23 21.32 2.28
N PRO A 912 -31.23 22.22 2.34
CA PRO A 912 -31.40 23.65 2.09
C PRO A 912 -32.09 23.91 0.74
N THR A 913 -33.12 24.76 0.73
CA THR A 913 -33.81 25.18 -0.51
C THR A 913 -33.29 26.54 -0.99
N LEU A 914 -33.89 27.09 -2.06
CA LEU A 914 -33.57 28.45 -2.53
C LEU A 914 -33.72 29.52 -1.41
N VAL A 915 -34.56 29.28 -0.40
CA VAL A 915 -34.72 30.15 0.79
C VAL A 915 -33.41 30.26 1.58
N SER A 916 -32.67 29.17 1.76
CA SER A 916 -31.33 29.18 2.35
C SER A 916 -30.36 30.07 1.59
N LEU A 917 -30.34 29.97 0.24
CA LEU A 917 -29.43 30.77 -0.59
C LEU A 917 -29.78 32.26 -0.53
N GLN A 918 -31.07 32.60 -0.54
CA GLN A 918 -31.53 33.97 -0.33
C GLN A 918 -31.09 34.48 1.05
N THR A 919 -31.25 33.68 2.10
CA THR A 919 -30.85 34.02 3.48
C THR A 919 -29.33 34.21 3.62
N LEU A 920 -28.53 33.35 2.98
CA LEU A 920 -27.07 33.54 2.87
C LEU A 920 -26.74 34.87 2.17
N SER A 921 -27.45 35.20 1.08
CA SER A 921 -27.22 36.42 0.30
C SER A 921 -27.56 37.72 1.05
N THR A 922 -28.48 37.68 2.00
CA THR A 922 -28.89 38.83 2.81
C THR A 922 -28.09 38.97 4.10
N CYS A 923 -27.81 37.86 4.78
CA CYS A 923 -27.20 37.85 6.11
C CYS A 923 -25.67 37.75 6.07
N CYS A 924 -25.08 37.12 5.05
CA CYS A 924 -23.64 36.84 4.97
C CYS A 924 -22.96 37.54 3.77
N PRO A 925 -23.01 38.89 3.63
CA PRO A 925 -22.59 39.61 2.41
C PRO A 925 -21.11 39.42 1.99
N ARG A 926 -20.28 38.88 2.90
CA ARG A 926 -18.85 38.60 2.69
C ARG A 926 -18.57 37.16 2.23
N LEU A 927 -19.61 36.32 2.10
CA LEU A 927 -19.49 34.92 1.73
C LEU A 927 -18.99 34.80 0.29
N LYS A 928 -17.81 34.19 0.13
CA LYS A 928 -17.10 33.98 -1.14
C LYS A 928 -17.23 32.56 -1.66
N GLN A 929 -17.26 31.59 -0.76
CA GLN A 929 -17.38 30.18 -1.09
C GLN A 929 -18.46 29.53 -0.23
N VAL A 930 -19.35 28.79 -0.89
CA VAL A 930 -20.38 28.00 -0.22
C VAL A 930 -20.36 26.57 -0.75
N SER A 931 -20.29 25.59 0.13
CA SER A 931 -20.49 24.17 -0.19
C SER A 931 -21.63 23.66 0.65
N LEU A 932 -22.75 23.27 0.04
CA LEU A 932 -23.94 22.82 0.76
C LEU A 932 -24.61 21.66 0.02
N PRO A 933 -25.27 20.74 0.75
CA PRO A 933 -26.40 20.02 0.16
C PRO A 933 -27.45 21.03 -0.27
N PHE A 934 -28.16 20.79 -1.36
CA PHE A 934 -29.12 21.75 -1.88
C PHE A 934 -30.27 21.03 -2.57
N ASP A 935 -31.50 21.31 -2.14
CA ASP A 935 -32.69 20.80 -2.82
C ASP A 935 -33.01 21.63 -4.06
N ILE A 936 -32.93 20.96 -5.20
CA ILE A 936 -33.25 21.49 -6.53
C ILE A 936 -34.67 21.12 -6.99
N SER A 937 -35.39 20.26 -6.25
CA SER A 937 -36.70 19.77 -6.68
C SER A 937 -37.81 20.83 -6.62
N ASN A 938 -37.70 21.76 -5.66
CA ASN A 938 -38.68 22.83 -5.40
C ASN A 938 -38.28 24.20 -5.97
N LEU A 939 -37.58 24.23 -7.11
CA LEU A 939 -37.26 25.50 -7.78
C LEU A 939 -38.54 26.15 -8.34
N PRO A 940 -38.74 27.47 -8.16
CA PRO A 940 -39.83 28.17 -8.81
C PRO A 940 -39.76 27.96 -10.33
N SER A 941 -40.91 27.72 -10.96
CA SER A 941 -40.98 27.73 -12.41
C SER A 941 -40.72 29.15 -12.90
N ILE A 942 -39.95 29.28 -14.00
CA ILE A 942 -39.93 30.52 -14.77
C ILE A 942 -41.31 30.61 -15.44
N GLY A 943 -42.26 31.24 -14.75
CA GLY A 943 -43.60 31.45 -15.28
C GLY A 943 -43.56 32.28 -16.55
N HIS A 944 -44.40 31.94 -17.53
CA HIS A 944 -44.57 32.73 -18.75
C HIS A 944 -45.23 34.10 -18.51
N ASP A 945 -45.68 34.38 -17.29
CA ASP A 945 -46.16 35.70 -16.86
C ASP A 945 -44.99 36.67 -16.69
N GLU A 946 -44.55 37.31 -17.79
CA GLU A 946 -43.48 38.31 -17.83
C GLU A 946 -43.66 39.47 -16.82
N HIS A 947 -44.87 39.68 -16.31
CA HIS A 947 -45.18 40.69 -15.29
C HIS A 947 -44.76 40.31 -13.86
N ASN A 948 -44.42 39.04 -13.59
CA ASN A 948 -43.98 38.55 -12.29
C ASN A 948 -42.46 38.27 -12.21
N THR A 949 -41.66 38.75 -13.17
CA THR A 949 -40.20 38.80 -12.98
C THR A 949 -39.90 39.65 -11.74
N PRO A 950 -39.06 39.18 -10.78
CA PRO A 950 -38.75 39.95 -9.58
C PRO A 950 -38.12 41.30 -9.96
N THR A 951 -38.88 42.38 -9.79
CA THR A 951 -38.51 43.76 -10.15
C THR A 951 -37.52 44.38 -9.18
N SER A 952 -37.23 43.70 -8.06
CA SER A 952 -36.10 44.02 -7.18
C SER A 952 -34.79 43.91 -7.97
N PRO A 953 -33.96 44.98 -8.05
CA PRO A 953 -32.66 44.87 -8.70
C PRO A 953 -31.82 43.79 -8.00
N PRO A 954 -30.96 43.05 -8.74
CA PRO A 954 -30.13 42.01 -8.16
C PRO A 954 -29.27 42.56 -7.02
N ASN A 955 -28.99 41.75 -6.01
CA ASN A 955 -28.16 42.17 -4.87
C ASN A 955 -26.68 42.29 -5.29
N THR A 956 -26.34 43.40 -5.94
CA THR A 956 -25.02 43.65 -6.54
C THR A 956 -23.86 43.68 -5.53
N SER A 957 -24.13 43.70 -4.22
CA SER A 957 -23.11 43.74 -3.17
C SER A 957 -22.55 42.38 -2.74
N HIS A 958 -23.23 41.27 -3.03
CA HIS A 958 -22.86 39.97 -2.47
C HIS A 958 -21.61 39.35 -3.14
N GLN A 959 -20.61 38.96 -2.36
CA GLN A 959 -19.28 38.56 -2.88
C GLN A 959 -19.12 37.06 -3.19
N LEU A 960 -20.20 36.32 -3.48
CA LEU A 960 -20.06 34.86 -3.74
C LEU A 960 -19.37 34.62 -5.08
N GLU A 961 -18.22 33.95 -5.04
CA GLU A 961 -17.40 33.64 -6.21
C GLU A 961 -17.51 32.16 -6.62
N SER A 962 -17.75 31.26 -5.65
CA SER A 962 -17.76 29.80 -5.87
C SER A 962 -18.89 29.13 -5.10
N MET A 963 -19.63 28.24 -5.77
CA MET A 963 -20.64 27.38 -5.15
C MET A 963 -20.35 25.91 -5.46
N ILE A 964 -20.35 25.06 -4.43
CA ILE A 964 -20.21 23.62 -4.54
C ILE A 964 -21.52 22.97 -4.06
N VAL A 965 -22.20 22.26 -4.94
CA VAL A 965 -23.44 21.55 -4.58
C VAL A 965 -23.08 20.12 -4.17
N VAL A 966 -23.54 19.69 -3.00
CA VAL A 966 -23.38 18.32 -2.50
C VAL A 966 -24.69 17.57 -2.70
N ALA A 967 -24.96 17.11 -3.93
CA ALA A 967 -26.16 16.34 -4.23
C ALA A 967 -25.90 14.82 -4.17
N ASP A 968 -26.98 14.06 -3.98
CA ASP A 968 -26.98 12.63 -4.31
C ASP A 968 -27.11 12.40 -5.83
N SER A 969 -27.07 11.12 -6.23
CA SER A 969 -27.20 10.69 -7.61
C SER A 969 -28.64 10.69 -8.15
N TYR A 970 -29.66 10.84 -7.29
CA TYR A 970 -31.07 10.75 -7.67
C TYR A 970 -31.62 12.10 -8.15
N GLN A 971 -31.40 13.18 -7.39
CA GLN A 971 -31.90 14.53 -7.74
C GLN A 971 -31.33 15.05 -9.08
N TYR A 972 -30.19 14.51 -9.53
CA TYR A 972 -29.58 14.85 -10.81
C TYR A 972 -30.50 14.60 -12.03
N ARG A 973 -31.44 13.64 -11.93
CA ARG A 973 -32.40 13.35 -13.02
C ARG A 973 -33.39 14.48 -13.25
N ASP A 974 -33.81 15.16 -12.19
CA ASP A 974 -34.84 16.20 -12.29
C ASP A 974 -34.26 17.51 -12.84
N LEU A 975 -33.01 17.85 -12.49
CA LEU A 975 -32.34 19.04 -13.06
C LEU A 975 -32.12 18.91 -14.58
N LEU A 976 -31.83 17.70 -15.04
CA LEU A 976 -31.62 17.38 -16.46
C LEU A 976 -32.86 17.66 -17.31
N ALA A 977 -34.05 17.41 -16.78
CA ALA A 977 -35.29 17.50 -17.56
C ALA A 977 -35.64 18.95 -17.93
N ASN A 978 -35.72 19.85 -16.94
CA ASN A 978 -36.11 21.26 -17.15
C ASN A 978 -35.49 22.26 -16.16
N GLY A 979 -34.77 21.82 -15.12
CA GLY A 979 -34.40 22.68 -13.97
C GLY A 979 -33.23 23.63 -14.19
N SER A 980 -32.29 23.30 -15.08
CA SER A 980 -31.00 24.01 -15.20
C SER A 980 -31.11 25.52 -15.50
N ALA A 981 -32.02 25.92 -16.39
CA ALA A 981 -32.21 27.34 -16.73
C ALA A 981 -32.88 28.14 -15.60
N SER A 982 -33.85 27.55 -14.88
CA SER A 982 -34.45 28.18 -13.69
C SER A 982 -33.43 28.33 -12.57
N LEU A 983 -32.65 27.27 -12.30
CA LEU A 983 -31.58 27.34 -11.32
C LEU A 983 -30.55 28.42 -11.66
N ALA A 984 -30.09 28.48 -12.92
CA ALA A 984 -29.16 29.50 -13.38
C ALA A 984 -29.73 30.93 -13.21
N TYR A 985 -31.01 31.14 -13.52
CA TYR A 985 -31.70 32.42 -13.32
C TYR A 985 -31.72 32.83 -11.85
N HIS A 986 -32.12 31.92 -10.96
CA HIS A 986 -32.20 32.19 -9.52
C HIS A 986 -30.82 32.38 -8.87
N LEU A 987 -29.80 31.63 -9.29
CA LEU A 987 -28.42 31.82 -8.83
C LEU A 987 -27.83 33.14 -9.32
N ASP A 988 -28.02 33.53 -10.58
CA ASP A 988 -27.54 34.82 -11.13
C ASP A 988 -28.21 36.05 -10.50
N ALA A 989 -29.48 35.91 -10.10
CA ALA A 989 -30.23 36.95 -9.39
C ALA A 989 -29.78 37.09 -7.91
N THR A 990 -29.48 35.97 -7.26
CA THR A 990 -29.09 35.90 -5.84
C THR A 990 -27.60 36.23 -5.63
N PHE A 991 -26.75 35.79 -6.56
CA PHE A 991 -25.29 35.85 -6.48
C PHE A 991 -24.69 36.38 -7.81
N PRO A 992 -24.76 37.69 -8.08
CA PRO A 992 -24.39 38.25 -9.38
C PRO A 992 -22.89 38.17 -9.73
N HIS A 993 -22.04 37.81 -8.78
CA HIS A 993 -20.57 37.67 -8.95
C HIS A 993 -20.09 36.21 -8.98
N LEU A 994 -21.00 35.24 -9.08
CA LEU A 994 -20.70 33.80 -9.06
C LEU A 994 -19.92 33.38 -10.31
N LYS A 995 -18.68 32.89 -10.13
CA LYS A 995 -17.72 32.56 -11.20
C LYS A 995 -17.60 31.07 -11.48
N ASP A 996 -17.84 30.25 -10.46
CA ASP A 996 -17.78 28.80 -10.52
C ASP A 996 -18.98 28.18 -9.79
N VAL A 997 -19.56 27.15 -10.41
CA VAL A 997 -20.58 26.29 -9.83
C VAL A 997 -20.21 24.85 -10.15
N SER A 998 -19.75 24.12 -9.14
CA SER A 998 -19.32 22.73 -9.25
C SER A 998 -20.19 21.82 -8.38
N ILE A 999 -20.09 20.51 -8.59
CA ILE A 999 -20.85 19.51 -7.83
C ILE A 999 -19.91 18.45 -7.25
N LYS A 1000 -20.11 18.09 -5.98
CA LYS A 1000 -19.37 17.04 -5.27
C LYS A 1000 -20.24 15.78 -5.11
N VAL A 1001 -20.58 15.13 -6.23
CA VAL A 1001 -21.24 13.81 -6.22
C VAL A 1001 -20.20 12.71 -6.44
N PRO A 1002 -20.23 11.62 -5.66
CA PRO A 1002 -19.58 10.37 -6.04
C PRO A 1002 -20.16 9.85 -7.37
N GLY A 1003 -19.42 10.04 -8.48
CA GLY A 1003 -19.82 9.58 -9.82
C GLY A 1003 -20.89 10.43 -10.53
N GLY A 1004 -21.01 11.72 -10.24
CA GLY A 1004 -21.94 12.62 -10.95
C GLY A 1004 -21.45 13.07 -12.33
N LYS A 1005 -22.37 13.27 -13.27
CA LYS A 1005 -22.06 13.93 -14.56
C LYS A 1005 -21.78 15.43 -14.32
N VAL A 1006 -20.61 15.89 -14.75
CA VAL A 1006 -20.15 17.28 -14.55
C VAL A 1006 -20.76 18.28 -15.56
N GLU A 1007 -21.35 17.77 -16.64
CA GLU A 1007 -21.86 18.55 -17.79
C GLU A 1007 -23.02 19.49 -17.48
N VAL A 1008 -23.96 19.12 -16.62
CA VAL A 1008 -25.16 19.95 -16.35
C VAL A 1008 -24.81 21.21 -15.57
N TRP A 1009 -23.85 21.13 -14.65
CA TRP A 1009 -23.38 22.30 -13.91
C TRP A 1009 -22.55 23.24 -14.77
N HIS A 1010 -21.87 22.72 -15.79
CA HIS A 1010 -21.27 23.54 -16.84
C HIS A 1010 -22.35 24.33 -17.61
N LYS A 1011 -23.49 23.72 -17.95
CA LYS A 1011 -24.62 24.43 -18.59
C LYS A 1011 -25.24 25.49 -17.67
N VAL A 1012 -25.43 25.19 -16.38
CA VAL A 1012 -25.91 26.17 -15.38
C VAL A 1012 -24.96 27.36 -15.31
N LEU A 1013 -23.65 27.11 -15.22
CA LEU A 1013 -22.62 28.14 -15.16
C LEU A 1013 -22.49 28.95 -16.47
N GLU A 1014 -22.66 28.31 -17.63
CA GLU A 1014 -22.70 28.97 -18.94
C GLU A 1014 -23.87 29.95 -19.03
N VAL A 1015 -25.08 29.54 -18.61
CA VAL A 1015 -26.26 30.42 -18.57
C VAL A 1015 -26.07 31.59 -17.58
N ILE A 1016 -25.45 31.35 -16.42
CA ILE A 1016 -25.08 32.41 -15.47
C ILE A 1016 -24.12 33.42 -16.13
N ARG A 1017 -23.04 32.96 -16.78
CA ARG A 1017 -22.06 33.81 -17.45
C ARG A 1017 -22.67 34.65 -18.59
N LEU A 1018 -23.49 34.04 -19.45
CA LEU A 1018 -24.20 34.74 -20.51
C LEU A 1018 -25.08 35.89 -19.98
N ARG A 1019 -25.70 35.71 -18.81
CA ARG A 1019 -26.50 36.76 -18.14
C ARG A 1019 -25.64 37.83 -17.49
N GLN A 1020 -24.54 37.45 -16.84
CA GLN A 1020 -23.55 38.39 -16.31
C GLN A 1020 -22.99 39.29 -17.43
N ASP A 1021 -22.59 38.68 -18.56
CA ASP A 1021 -22.11 39.39 -19.74
C ASP A 1021 -23.18 40.33 -20.32
N ALA A 1022 -24.42 39.86 -20.46
CA ALA A 1022 -25.53 40.70 -20.92
C ALA A 1022 -25.77 41.93 -20.01
N ARG A 1023 -25.64 41.78 -18.68
CA ARG A 1023 -25.71 42.92 -17.74
C ARG A 1023 -24.53 43.87 -17.90
N VAL A 1024 -23.31 43.36 -18.12
CA VAL A 1024 -22.13 44.20 -18.38
C VAL A 1024 -22.29 44.97 -19.69
N GLN A 1025 -22.75 44.34 -20.76
CA GLN A 1025 -23.02 45.02 -22.04
C GLN A 1025 -24.13 46.07 -21.90
N ALA A 1026 -25.22 45.77 -21.18
CA ALA A 1026 -26.27 46.74 -20.90
C ALA A 1026 -25.78 47.92 -20.03
N ALA A 1027 -24.82 47.71 -19.14
CA ALA A 1027 -24.19 48.75 -18.34
C ALA A 1027 -23.11 49.56 -19.10
N LEU A 1028 -22.61 49.04 -20.23
CA LEU A 1028 -21.69 49.75 -21.14
C LEU A 1028 -22.42 50.51 -22.26
N GLY A 1029 -23.67 50.13 -22.57
CA GLY A 1029 -24.51 50.76 -23.59
C GLY A 1029 -25.39 51.91 -23.08
N ASN A 1030 -25.44 52.14 -21.76
CA ASN A 1030 -26.12 53.26 -21.09
C ASN A 1030 -25.09 54.26 -20.56
#